data_AF-A0A2V7S4U4-F1
#
_entry.id   AF-A0A2V7S4U4-F1
#
_cell.length_a   1.000
_cell.length_b   1.000
_cell.length_c   1.000
_cell.angle_alpha   90.00
_cell.angle_beta   90.00
_cell.angle_gamma   90.00
#
_symmetry.space_group_name_H-M   'P 1'
#
loop_
_entity.id
_entity.type
_entity.pdbx_description
1 polymer ?
#
loop_
_entity_poly.entity_id
_entity_poly.type
_entity_poly.pdbx_seq_one_letter_code
_entity_poly.pdbx_strand_id
1 'polypeptide(L)'
;MKRGVALLLLAACQPQARRLLLLDLTLSDPVVLNGTAQPWREAGYTVEHRRFYPHLTWSDVERYRAVVVLCGREPEAPSDALTLGDVALLNEWVLRGGVVILGYDGDGEGSLDRWITNSWLAYQGAGISVGDRPLEDTTMGAGGATTDPRPWVGTSPVGGEPLGDVYDPFPLDHNHALTVRDSAQVLAVASRQAFVRTPRRPAPSPDAPVAAAVRTGGGLVVVISRNALGALGPRGRAATTPILAPDALTRTHEFLTALARWTLRPAEWAHVSPAGRAAALALQQAPAPVEPQPPRLAPPLVAAVVELPLASDRRLAAAPNAPDWLRQQGIRALWTPLLPTRAGRHVTRAPAALDSLIRFLDSGGFNLLAGDADPEGADSLRTRWEERLAVRHAWSDAINRLEPTSVAWIPVLDHGDVRAPLADSSRGARGEALAAPCVFDTAYWAATLASGYTALGRLAADQRTLVIALGLDFGGAGASDRAYSMGQEFCDAAWRPTLKRLGKGGIFDAVPVAERYRLLREAGLLSLYYRTLQDQVAERAGALRDHVLRQRKDLYFAFRFPQLPADWFSLGMLRGFALSDRPLLLFTPEARTREALALYRASGLNAVHAVELSPALLRSRDWAGLHRVVFEENDGFWLRGEAVGAAGRGGGGPGTGRPASAPASDTLARLVRRLAR
;
A
#
# COMPACT_ATOMS: atom_id res chain seq x y z
N MET A 1 -44.98 -29.71 -19.21
CA MET A 1 -44.54 -28.31 -19.42
C MET A 1 -44.23 -27.51 -18.15
N LYS A 2 -44.88 -27.75 -16.98
CA LYS A 2 -44.63 -26.95 -15.75
C LYS A 2 -43.27 -27.17 -15.05
N ARG A 3 -42.61 -28.33 -15.22
CA ARG A 3 -41.26 -28.61 -14.65
C ARG A 3 -40.10 -27.97 -15.42
N GLY A 4 -40.24 -27.78 -16.74
CA GLY A 4 -39.20 -27.17 -17.57
C GLY A 4 -39.08 -25.65 -17.38
N VAL A 5 -40.21 -24.97 -17.16
CA VAL A 5 -40.26 -23.52 -16.89
C VAL A 5 -39.66 -23.19 -15.52
N ALA A 6 -39.88 -24.01 -14.50
CA ALA A 6 -39.27 -23.82 -13.17
C ALA A 6 -37.75 -24.01 -13.19
N LEU A 7 -37.23 -24.97 -13.97
CA LEU A 7 -35.78 -25.18 -14.12
C LEU A 7 -35.10 -24.05 -14.92
N LEU A 8 -35.77 -23.52 -15.95
CA LEU A 8 -35.30 -22.37 -16.73
C LEU A 8 -35.34 -21.06 -15.92
N LEU A 9 -36.35 -20.85 -15.06
CA LEU A 9 -36.42 -19.71 -14.13
C LEU A 9 -35.37 -19.79 -13.02
N LEU A 10 -35.10 -20.99 -12.49
CA LEU A 10 -34.03 -21.20 -11.51
C LEU A 10 -32.65 -20.93 -12.13
N ALA A 11 -32.38 -21.41 -13.34
CA ALA A 11 -31.11 -21.15 -14.03
C ALA A 11 -30.91 -19.67 -14.40
N ALA A 12 -31.98 -18.93 -14.72
CA ALA A 12 -31.93 -17.49 -15.01
C ALA A 12 -31.79 -16.60 -13.75
N CYS A 13 -32.16 -17.08 -12.56
CA CYS A 13 -31.95 -16.39 -11.27
C CYS A 13 -30.57 -16.67 -10.64
N GLN A 14 -29.87 -17.74 -11.02
CA GLN A 14 -28.53 -18.06 -10.50
C GLN A 14 -27.40 -17.08 -10.86
N PRO A 15 -27.35 -16.42 -12.04
CA PRO A 15 -26.21 -15.58 -12.39
C PRO A 15 -26.13 -14.32 -11.53
N GLN A 16 -27.26 -13.71 -11.12
CA GLN A 16 -27.24 -12.51 -10.26
C GLN A 16 -26.80 -12.83 -8.82
N ALA A 17 -27.27 -13.97 -8.28
CA ALA A 17 -27.03 -14.38 -6.89
C ALA A 17 -25.54 -14.54 -6.53
N ARG A 18 -24.68 -14.67 -7.54
CA ARG A 18 -23.23 -14.88 -7.39
C ARG A 18 -22.39 -13.70 -7.90
N ARG A 19 -22.98 -12.54 -8.15
CA ARG A 19 -22.21 -11.36 -8.57
C ARG A 19 -21.94 -10.43 -7.41
N LEU A 20 -20.68 -10.00 -7.32
CA LEU A 20 -20.19 -9.06 -6.33
C LEU A 20 -19.56 -7.86 -7.02
N LEU A 21 -20.02 -6.66 -6.66
CA LEU A 21 -19.37 -5.42 -7.07
C LEU A 21 -18.36 -4.99 -6.01
N LEU A 22 -17.10 -4.80 -6.38
CA LEU A 22 -16.05 -4.23 -5.55
C LEU A 22 -15.82 -2.76 -5.94
N LEU A 23 -16.20 -1.84 -5.05
CA LEU A 23 -15.91 -0.42 -5.18
C LEU A 23 -14.82 -0.02 -4.20
N ASP A 24 -13.89 0.81 -4.67
CA ASP A 24 -12.83 1.36 -3.83
C ASP A 24 -12.71 2.86 -4.06
N LEU A 25 -13.03 3.64 -3.03
CA LEU A 25 -13.00 5.09 -3.08
C LEU A 25 -11.58 5.66 -3.17
N THR A 26 -10.53 4.86 -2.89
CA THR A 26 -9.14 5.26 -3.16
C THR A 26 -8.69 4.93 -4.58
N LEU A 27 -9.57 4.40 -5.43
CA LEU A 27 -9.29 4.07 -6.83
C LEU A 27 -8.07 3.13 -6.99
N SER A 28 -7.93 2.14 -6.10
CA SER A 28 -6.77 1.22 -6.12
C SER A 28 -6.62 0.48 -7.44
N ASP A 29 -5.39 0.11 -7.76
CA ASP A 29 -5.11 -0.71 -8.93
C ASP A 29 -5.69 -2.14 -8.79
N PRO A 30 -6.27 -2.72 -9.85
CA PRO A 30 -6.71 -4.12 -9.84
C PRO A 30 -5.66 -5.10 -9.29
N VAL A 31 -4.37 -4.86 -9.54
CA VAL A 31 -3.27 -5.71 -9.05
C VAL A 31 -3.24 -5.78 -7.51
N VAL A 32 -3.48 -4.66 -6.81
CA VAL A 32 -3.45 -4.63 -5.34
C VAL A 32 -4.74 -5.17 -4.71
N LEU A 33 -5.84 -5.19 -5.48
CA LEU A 33 -7.13 -5.74 -5.02
C LEU A 33 -7.25 -7.25 -5.23
N ASN A 34 -6.25 -7.91 -5.83
CA ASN A 34 -6.30 -9.35 -6.05
C ASN A 34 -6.45 -10.12 -4.74
N GLY A 35 -5.68 -9.75 -3.70
CA GLY A 35 -5.77 -10.36 -2.37
C GLY A 35 -7.15 -10.16 -1.72
N THR A 36 -7.78 -9.02 -1.96
CA THR A 36 -9.14 -8.71 -1.47
C THR A 36 -10.20 -9.53 -2.19
N ALA A 37 -10.07 -9.73 -3.51
CA ALA A 37 -11.07 -10.42 -4.33
C ALA A 37 -10.96 -11.95 -4.26
N GLN A 38 -9.77 -12.50 -4.00
CA GLN A 38 -9.51 -13.95 -4.02
C GLN A 38 -10.49 -14.76 -3.15
N PRO A 39 -10.73 -14.42 -1.86
CA PRO A 39 -11.63 -15.21 -1.00
C PRO A 39 -13.08 -15.26 -1.53
N TRP A 40 -13.56 -14.16 -2.12
CA TRP A 40 -14.90 -14.08 -2.68
C TRP A 40 -15.04 -14.92 -3.95
N ARG A 41 -14.03 -14.91 -4.83
CA ARG A 41 -14.02 -15.75 -6.01
C ARG A 41 -14.04 -17.23 -5.64
N GLU A 42 -13.23 -17.63 -4.66
CA GLU A 42 -13.18 -19.03 -4.19
C GLU A 42 -14.46 -19.47 -3.46
N ALA A 43 -15.18 -18.53 -2.84
CA ALA A 43 -16.53 -18.77 -2.33
C ALA A 43 -17.58 -18.96 -3.45
N GLY A 44 -17.24 -18.61 -4.70
CA GLY A 44 -18.08 -18.79 -5.88
C GLY A 44 -18.70 -17.50 -6.43
N TYR A 45 -18.23 -16.33 -6.00
CA TYR A 45 -18.63 -15.06 -6.61
C TYR A 45 -17.88 -14.79 -7.93
N THR A 46 -18.58 -14.19 -8.90
CA THR A 46 -17.95 -13.39 -9.95
C THR A 46 -17.74 -11.99 -9.38
N VAL A 47 -16.49 -11.61 -9.15
CA VAL A 47 -16.11 -10.31 -8.57
C VAL A 47 -15.80 -9.33 -9.70
N GLU A 48 -16.51 -8.22 -9.72
CA GLU A 48 -16.37 -7.16 -10.73
C GLU A 48 -15.96 -5.86 -10.04
N HIS A 49 -14.89 -5.22 -10.51
CA HIS A 49 -14.35 -3.99 -9.94
C HIS A 49 -14.51 -2.81 -10.91
N ARG A 50 -15.12 -1.71 -10.43
CA ARG A 50 -15.28 -0.44 -11.17
C ARG A 50 -14.43 0.66 -10.55
N ARG A 51 -13.19 0.78 -11.02
CA ARG A 51 -12.16 1.68 -10.46
C ARG A 51 -12.51 3.16 -10.58
N PHE A 52 -12.78 3.64 -11.79
CA PHE A 52 -12.82 5.08 -12.11
C PHE A 52 -14.22 5.71 -12.05
N TYR A 53 -15.18 5.00 -11.46
CA TYR A 53 -16.50 5.50 -11.09
C TYR A 53 -16.95 4.75 -9.83
N PRO A 54 -16.38 5.06 -8.66
CA PRO A 54 -16.54 4.24 -7.46
C PRO A 54 -17.84 4.53 -6.69
N HIS A 55 -18.89 4.98 -7.38
CA HIS A 55 -20.23 5.25 -6.81
C HIS A 55 -21.24 4.25 -7.31
N LEU A 56 -22.26 3.98 -6.49
CA LEU A 56 -23.37 3.09 -6.79
C LEU A 56 -24.35 3.74 -7.76
N THR A 57 -24.98 2.90 -8.56
CA THR A 57 -26.06 3.28 -9.48
C THR A 57 -27.23 2.31 -9.34
N TRP A 58 -28.42 2.70 -9.78
CA TRP A 58 -29.59 1.82 -9.74
C TRP A 58 -29.36 0.51 -10.48
N SER A 59 -28.67 0.55 -11.62
CA SER A 59 -28.31 -0.64 -12.39
C SER A 59 -27.45 -1.64 -11.60
N ASP A 60 -26.69 -1.18 -10.61
CA ASP A 60 -25.89 -2.06 -9.78
C ASP A 60 -26.77 -2.87 -8.82
N VAL A 61 -27.79 -2.24 -8.22
CA VAL A 61 -28.76 -2.92 -7.33
C VAL A 61 -29.48 -4.07 -8.05
N GLU A 62 -29.71 -3.91 -9.35
CA GLU A 62 -30.37 -4.92 -10.19
C GLU A 62 -29.41 -6.00 -10.69
N ARG A 63 -28.11 -5.71 -10.77
CA ARG A 63 -27.11 -6.61 -11.39
C ARG A 63 -26.36 -7.47 -10.37
N TYR A 64 -26.17 -6.97 -9.16
CA TYR A 64 -25.28 -7.56 -8.17
C TYR A 64 -26.07 -8.00 -6.93
N ARG A 65 -25.64 -9.12 -6.33
CA ARG A 65 -26.19 -9.60 -5.06
C ARG A 65 -25.49 -8.97 -3.87
N ALA A 66 -24.17 -8.85 -3.97
CA ALA A 66 -23.31 -8.33 -2.93
C ALA A 66 -22.54 -7.11 -3.43
N VAL A 67 -22.22 -6.20 -2.52
CA VAL A 67 -21.29 -5.10 -2.76
C VAL A 67 -20.27 -5.06 -1.63
N VAL A 68 -19.00 -4.93 -2.00
CA VAL A 68 -17.92 -4.55 -1.09
C VAL A 68 -17.56 -3.11 -1.40
N VAL A 69 -17.71 -2.24 -0.42
CA VAL A 69 -17.35 -0.82 -0.51
C VAL A 69 -16.15 -0.59 0.38
N LEU A 70 -14.98 -0.41 -0.23
CA LEU A 70 -13.77 0.02 0.47
C LEU A 70 -13.82 1.55 0.57
N CYS A 71 -14.11 2.03 1.78
CA CYS A 71 -14.25 3.45 2.10
C CYS A 71 -12.96 4.23 1.84
N GLY A 72 -13.12 5.52 1.57
CA GLY A 72 -12.03 6.45 1.31
C GLY A 72 -11.28 6.87 2.58
N ARG A 73 -10.45 7.88 2.40
CA ARG A 73 -9.53 8.47 3.38
C ARG A 73 -9.81 9.95 3.61
N GLU A 74 -10.92 10.46 3.07
CA GLU A 74 -11.29 11.86 3.23
C GLU A 74 -11.67 12.17 4.69
N PRO A 75 -11.34 13.35 5.22
CA PRO A 75 -10.59 14.44 4.60
C PRO A 75 -9.05 14.35 4.76
N GLU A 76 -8.52 13.33 5.45
CA GLU A 76 -7.11 13.25 5.81
C GLU A 76 -6.17 12.99 4.62
N ALA A 77 -6.64 12.25 3.61
CA ALA A 77 -5.86 11.96 2.42
C ALA A 77 -6.72 11.91 1.13
N PRO A 78 -6.10 12.12 -0.06
CA PRO A 78 -6.83 12.18 -1.32
C PRO A 78 -7.58 10.88 -1.60
N SER A 79 -8.89 10.98 -1.80
CA SER A 79 -9.75 9.91 -2.28
C SER A 79 -11.08 10.47 -2.73
N ASP A 80 -11.92 9.63 -3.35
CA ASP A 80 -13.34 9.92 -3.41
C ASP A 80 -13.99 9.68 -2.03
N ALA A 81 -15.20 10.19 -1.82
CA ALA A 81 -15.95 9.97 -0.61
C ALA A 81 -17.34 9.39 -0.91
N LEU A 82 -17.94 8.73 0.08
CA LEU A 82 -19.34 8.32 -0.02
C LEU A 82 -20.25 9.53 -0.23
N THR A 83 -21.19 9.38 -1.16
CA THR A 83 -22.20 10.41 -1.45
C THR A 83 -23.54 10.06 -0.78
N LEU A 84 -24.45 11.03 -0.73
CA LEU A 84 -25.83 10.74 -0.30
C LEU A 84 -26.55 9.75 -1.21
N GLY A 85 -26.22 9.75 -2.50
CA GLY A 85 -26.73 8.78 -3.46
C GLY A 85 -26.25 7.36 -3.16
N ASP A 86 -24.98 7.19 -2.76
CA ASP A 86 -24.45 5.89 -2.35
C ASP A 86 -25.19 5.35 -1.13
N VAL A 87 -25.38 6.19 -0.10
CA VAL A 87 -26.11 5.83 1.13
C VAL A 87 -27.54 5.40 0.83
N ALA A 88 -28.23 6.11 -0.08
CA ALA A 88 -29.58 5.75 -0.51
C ALA A 88 -29.61 4.38 -1.21
N LEU A 89 -28.65 4.10 -2.09
CA LEU A 89 -28.59 2.82 -2.79
C LEU A 89 -28.16 1.66 -1.88
N LEU A 90 -27.29 1.90 -0.89
CA LEU A 90 -26.95 0.90 0.13
C LEU A 90 -28.20 0.49 0.95
N ASN A 91 -29.06 1.46 1.29
CA ASN A 91 -30.34 1.19 1.94
C ASN A 91 -31.25 0.30 1.06
N GLU A 92 -31.42 0.65 -0.20
CA GLU A 92 -32.21 -0.17 -1.15
C GLU A 92 -31.63 -1.57 -1.32
N TRP A 93 -30.31 -1.69 -1.30
CA TRP A 93 -29.60 -2.95 -1.43
C TRP A 93 -29.98 -3.95 -0.33
N VAL A 94 -29.92 -3.50 0.93
CA VAL A 94 -30.24 -4.37 2.08
C VAL A 94 -31.73 -4.64 2.21
N LEU A 95 -32.59 -3.68 1.86
CA LEU A 95 -34.05 -3.87 1.85
C LEU A 95 -34.48 -4.94 0.85
N ARG A 96 -33.80 -5.03 -0.31
CA ARG A 96 -33.97 -6.11 -1.30
C ARG A 96 -33.29 -7.43 -0.91
N GLY A 97 -32.76 -7.49 0.30
CA GLY A 97 -32.13 -8.66 0.88
C GLY A 97 -30.69 -8.89 0.44
N GLY A 98 -30.04 -7.93 -0.22
CA GLY A 98 -28.65 -8.04 -0.65
C GLY A 98 -27.65 -7.97 0.50
N VAL A 99 -26.37 -8.11 0.15
CA VAL A 99 -25.25 -8.07 1.11
C VAL A 99 -24.40 -6.82 0.89
N VAL A 100 -24.12 -6.09 1.96
CA VAL A 100 -23.21 -4.94 1.97
C VAL A 100 -22.04 -5.26 2.89
N ILE A 101 -20.81 -5.18 2.36
CA ILE A 101 -19.58 -5.26 3.14
C ILE A 101 -18.92 -3.89 3.11
N LEU A 102 -18.80 -3.25 4.28
CA LEU A 102 -18.17 -1.96 4.47
C LEU A 102 -16.73 -2.15 4.96
N GLY A 103 -15.78 -1.76 4.12
CA GLY A 103 -14.35 -1.73 4.38
C GLY A 103 -13.92 -0.35 4.87
N TYR A 104 -13.94 -0.05 6.16
CA TYR A 104 -13.50 1.26 6.68
C TYR A 104 -11.97 1.38 6.69
N ASP A 105 -11.42 2.60 6.65
CA ASP A 105 -9.96 2.81 6.75
C ASP A 105 -9.44 2.51 8.17
N GLY A 106 -8.47 1.59 8.27
CA GLY A 106 -7.94 1.11 9.54
C GLY A 106 -6.78 1.93 10.12
N ASP A 107 -6.30 2.95 9.39
CA ASP A 107 -5.10 3.72 9.73
C ASP A 107 -5.44 5.05 10.45
N GLY A 108 -6.70 5.23 10.88
CA GLY A 108 -7.17 6.46 11.52
C GLY A 108 -7.62 7.55 10.55
N GLU A 109 -7.52 7.33 9.24
CA GLU A 109 -7.98 8.25 8.20
C GLU A 109 -9.46 8.02 7.85
N GLY A 110 -9.97 8.73 6.84
CA GLY A 110 -11.32 8.52 6.34
C GLY A 110 -12.37 8.98 7.34
N SER A 111 -12.12 10.02 8.12
CA SER A 111 -13.08 10.43 9.15
C SER A 111 -14.42 10.87 8.56
N LEU A 112 -14.45 11.39 7.33
CA LEU A 112 -15.69 11.67 6.60
C LEU A 112 -16.42 10.38 6.24
N ASP A 113 -15.75 9.44 5.56
CA ASP A 113 -16.37 8.18 5.15
C ASP A 113 -16.82 7.33 6.33
N ARG A 114 -16.01 7.29 7.40
CA ARG A 114 -16.35 6.65 8.67
C ARG A 114 -17.57 7.29 9.30
N TRP A 115 -17.65 8.62 9.30
CA TRP A 115 -18.80 9.34 9.82
C TRP A 115 -20.07 9.05 8.99
N ILE A 116 -19.99 9.07 7.66
CA ILE A 116 -21.12 8.74 6.76
C ILE A 116 -21.58 7.30 7.00
N THR A 117 -20.62 6.38 7.11
CA THR A 117 -20.87 4.97 7.40
C THR A 117 -21.56 4.79 8.75
N ASN A 118 -21.07 5.42 9.82
CA ASN A 118 -21.67 5.36 11.15
C ASN A 118 -23.08 5.98 11.16
N SER A 119 -23.29 7.09 10.44
CA SER A 119 -24.61 7.71 10.29
C SER A 119 -25.59 6.81 9.57
N TRP A 120 -25.15 6.10 8.51
CA TRP A 120 -25.97 5.10 7.82
C TRP A 120 -26.25 3.88 8.70
N LEU A 121 -25.25 3.33 9.40
CA LEU A 121 -25.42 2.21 10.33
C LEU A 121 -26.42 2.55 11.45
N ALA A 122 -26.34 3.77 12.00
CA ALA A 122 -27.29 4.27 12.99
C ALA A 122 -28.71 4.41 12.41
N TYR A 123 -28.83 4.94 11.19
CA TYR A 123 -30.09 5.02 10.45
C TYR A 123 -30.70 3.62 10.22
N GLN A 124 -29.89 2.63 9.87
CA GLN A 124 -30.32 1.23 9.73
C GLN A 124 -30.71 0.57 11.06
N GLY A 125 -30.40 1.18 12.22
CA GLY A 125 -30.56 0.54 13.52
C GLY A 125 -29.56 -0.60 13.78
N ALA A 126 -28.43 -0.61 13.05
CA ALA A 126 -27.43 -1.68 13.02
C ALA A 126 -26.90 -2.03 14.42
N GLY A 127 -26.75 -1.03 15.30
CA GLY A 127 -26.09 -1.24 16.59
C GLY A 127 -24.59 -1.56 16.45
N ILE A 128 -23.99 -1.19 15.32
CA ILE A 128 -22.55 -1.28 15.06
C ILE A 128 -22.05 0.13 14.76
N SER A 129 -20.92 0.52 15.33
CA SER A 129 -20.20 1.74 14.95
C SER A 129 -18.69 1.52 14.96
N VAL A 130 -18.00 2.19 14.04
CA VAL A 130 -16.54 2.19 13.94
C VAL A 130 -16.00 3.30 14.85
N GLY A 131 -15.09 2.95 15.77
CA GLY A 131 -14.44 3.92 16.65
C GLY A 131 -13.50 4.89 15.89
N ASP A 132 -13.00 5.92 16.56
CA ASP A 132 -12.19 6.98 15.93
C ASP A 132 -10.68 6.79 16.04
N ARG A 133 -10.23 5.66 16.59
CA ARG A 133 -8.82 5.43 16.88
C ARG A 133 -8.40 4.05 16.37
N PRO A 134 -7.20 3.94 15.79
CA PRO A 134 -6.65 2.65 15.41
C PRO A 134 -6.39 1.81 16.66
N LEU A 135 -6.68 0.52 16.54
CA LEU A 135 -6.22 -0.52 17.44
C LEU A 135 -4.78 -0.84 17.12
N GLU A 136 -3.96 -0.92 18.16
CA GLU A 136 -2.58 -1.36 18.11
C GLU A 136 -2.39 -2.56 19.02
N ASP A 137 -1.36 -3.35 18.80
CA ASP A 137 -1.05 -4.49 19.66
C ASP A 137 0.46 -4.63 19.89
N THR A 138 0.83 -4.81 21.16
CA THR A 138 2.22 -4.91 21.62
C THR A 138 2.85 -6.30 21.39
N THR A 139 2.14 -7.28 20.83
CA THR A 139 2.67 -8.62 20.53
C THR A 139 3.92 -8.60 19.63
N MET A 140 4.11 -7.54 18.85
CA MET A 140 5.33 -7.23 18.10
C MET A 140 6.15 -6.21 18.90
N GLY A 141 7.25 -6.68 19.50
CA GLY A 141 8.06 -5.90 20.44
C GLY A 141 8.41 -4.50 19.92
N ALA A 142 8.24 -3.49 20.78
CA ALA A 142 8.54 -2.10 20.51
C ALA A 142 10.02 -1.92 20.09
N GLY A 143 10.27 -1.89 18.78
CA GLY A 143 11.59 -1.77 18.17
C GLY A 143 11.63 -0.58 17.22
N GLY A 144 11.98 0.60 17.74
CA GLY A 144 12.28 1.79 16.94
C GLY A 144 11.07 2.62 16.52
N ALA A 145 11.25 3.94 16.51
CA ALA A 145 10.23 4.99 16.38
C ALA A 145 9.44 5.04 15.04
N THR A 146 9.44 3.96 14.24
CA THR A 146 8.85 3.93 12.90
C THR A 146 8.01 2.68 12.60
N THR A 147 7.72 1.84 13.60
CA THR A 147 6.84 0.67 13.44
C THR A 147 5.58 0.85 14.26
N ASP A 148 4.45 1.11 13.60
CA ASP A 148 3.14 1.09 14.27
C ASP A 148 2.75 -0.38 14.59
N PRO A 149 2.47 -0.71 15.87
CA PRO A 149 2.12 -2.06 16.27
C PRO A 149 0.77 -2.49 15.70
N ARG A 150 0.70 -3.63 14.99
CA ARG A 150 -0.56 -4.11 14.36
C ARG A 150 -1.32 -5.10 15.25
N PRO A 151 -2.67 -5.02 15.31
CA PRO A 151 -3.47 -5.96 16.08
C PRO A 151 -3.46 -7.36 15.47
N TRP A 152 -3.08 -8.35 16.29
CA TRP A 152 -3.45 -9.74 16.05
C TRP A 152 -4.91 -9.93 16.43
N VAL A 153 -5.61 -10.83 15.75
CA VAL A 153 -7.05 -11.03 15.92
C VAL A 153 -7.34 -12.51 16.10
N GLY A 154 -8.26 -12.84 17.02
CA GLY A 154 -8.91 -14.15 17.12
C GLY A 154 -10.34 -14.05 16.60
N THR A 155 -10.92 -15.15 16.11
CA THR A 155 -12.36 -15.12 15.80
C THR A 155 -13.21 -15.21 17.05
N SER A 156 -14.44 -14.69 16.94
CA SER A 156 -15.52 -15.03 17.86
C SER A 156 -16.43 -16.02 17.15
N PRO A 157 -16.87 -17.11 17.79
CA PRO A 157 -17.79 -18.05 17.16
C PRO A 157 -19.13 -17.37 16.87
N VAL A 158 -19.51 -17.31 15.59
CA VAL A 158 -20.83 -16.80 15.16
C VAL A 158 -21.52 -17.83 14.28
N GLY A 159 -22.66 -18.34 14.75
CA GLY A 159 -23.48 -19.30 14.00
C GLY A 159 -22.85 -20.70 13.91
N GLY A 160 -23.29 -21.48 12.93
CA GLY A 160 -22.71 -22.81 12.62
C GLY A 160 -21.48 -22.71 11.71
N GLU A 161 -20.86 -23.87 11.40
CA GLU A 161 -19.70 -23.94 10.51
C GLU A 161 -19.98 -23.27 9.14
N PRO A 162 -19.03 -22.48 8.57
CA PRO A 162 -17.62 -22.36 8.96
C PRO A 162 -17.25 -21.08 9.76
N LEU A 163 -18.21 -20.19 10.07
CA LEU A 163 -17.96 -19.03 10.94
C LEU A 163 -18.14 -19.35 12.44
N GLY A 164 -18.79 -20.48 12.75
CA GLY A 164 -18.84 -21.05 14.10
C GLY A 164 -17.52 -21.67 14.57
N ASP A 165 -16.55 -21.85 13.66
CA ASP A 165 -15.24 -22.40 13.99
C ASP A 165 -14.35 -21.37 14.72
N VAL A 166 -13.66 -21.83 15.76
CA VAL A 166 -12.66 -21.02 16.45
C VAL A 166 -11.36 -21.11 15.66
N TYR A 167 -10.95 -20.01 15.03
CA TYR A 167 -9.68 -19.92 14.31
C TYR A 167 -8.57 -19.58 15.32
N ASP A 168 -7.43 -20.25 15.20
CA ASP A 168 -6.21 -19.83 15.87
C ASP A 168 -5.86 -18.39 15.48
N PRO A 169 -5.28 -17.57 16.39
CA PRO A 169 -4.99 -16.17 16.12
C PRO A 169 -4.23 -15.92 14.80
N PHE A 170 -4.69 -14.91 14.07
CA PHE A 170 -4.17 -14.55 12.75
C PHE A 170 -4.14 -13.02 12.58
N PRO A 171 -3.30 -12.49 11.67
CA PRO A 171 -3.24 -11.07 11.39
C PRO A 171 -4.46 -10.65 10.55
N LEU A 172 -5.16 -9.61 11.00
CA LEU A 172 -6.18 -8.90 10.23
C LEU A 172 -5.78 -7.45 9.94
N ASP A 173 -4.48 -7.17 10.02
CA ASP A 173 -3.90 -5.87 9.71
C ASP A 173 -4.46 -4.69 10.55
N HIS A 174 -4.34 -3.44 10.07
CA HIS A 174 -4.82 -2.25 10.76
C HIS A 174 -6.35 -2.24 10.89
N ASN A 175 -6.86 -1.96 12.09
CA ASN A 175 -8.28 -1.99 12.42
C ASN A 175 -8.61 -0.91 13.44
N HIS A 176 -9.89 -0.58 13.57
CA HIS A 176 -10.43 0.21 14.68
C HIS A 176 -11.26 -0.71 15.58
N ALA A 177 -11.41 -0.33 16.85
CA ALA A 177 -12.36 -1.00 17.72
C ALA A 177 -13.78 -0.68 17.25
N LEU A 178 -14.59 -1.71 17.03
CA LEU A 178 -16.02 -1.59 16.76
C LEU A 178 -16.79 -1.58 18.08
N THR A 179 -17.76 -0.68 18.18
CA THR A 179 -18.79 -0.75 19.22
C THR A 179 -19.95 -1.56 18.66
N VAL A 180 -20.37 -2.59 19.38
CA VAL A 180 -21.48 -3.47 19.02
C VAL A 180 -22.51 -3.49 20.13
N ARG A 181 -23.79 -3.58 19.77
CA ARG A 181 -24.89 -3.65 20.74
C ARG A 181 -25.04 -5.05 21.33
N ASP A 182 -24.77 -6.07 20.54
CA ASP A 182 -24.96 -7.48 20.90
C ASP A 182 -23.74 -8.31 20.50
N SER A 183 -23.30 -9.19 21.40
CA SER A 183 -22.22 -10.15 21.16
C SER A 183 -22.46 -11.06 19.96
N ALA A 184 -23.71 -11.39 19.63
CA ALA A 184 -24.04 -12.19 18.45
C ALA A 184 -23.79 -11.46 17.11
N GLN A 185 -23.42 -10.17 17.16
CA GLN A 185 -22.97 -9.40 16.00
C GLN A 185 -21.47 -9.53 15.74
N VAL A 186 -20.67 -10.02 16.70
CA VAL A 186 -19.20 -9.97 16.63
C VAL A 186 -18.64 -11.16 15.87
N LEU A 187 -18.02 -10.91 14.72
CA LEU A 187 -17.37 -11.96 13.90
C LEU A 187 -15.92 -12.23 14.31
N ALA A 188 -15.20 -11.20 14.75
CA ALA A 188 -13.80 -11.32 15.17
C ALA A 188 -13.43 -10.27 16.22
N VAL A 189 -12.47 -10.62 17.09
CA VAL A 189 -12.00 -9.82 18.23
C VAL A 189 -10.49 -9.67 18.24
N ALA A 190 -10.00 -8.47 18.58
CA ALA A 190 -8.59 -8.20 18.73
C ALA A 190 -7.97 -9.04 19.86
N SER A 191 -6.64 -9.19 19.83
CA SER A 191 -5.92 -9.94 20.85
C SER A 191 -6.09 -9.30 22.24
N ARG A 192 -5.83 -10.09 23.29
CA ARG A 192 -5.80 -9.58 24.68
C ARG A 192 -4.73 -8.52 24.94
N GLN A 193 -3.78 -8.35 24.02
CA GLN A 193 -2.69 -7.38 24.12
C GLN A 193 -2.96 -6.11 23.29
N ALA A 194 -4.14 -6.04 22.64
CA ALA A 194 -4.56 -4.88 21.90
C ALA A 194 -4.88 -3.68 22.81
N PHE A 195 -4.61 -2.50 22.31
CA PHE A 195 -4.81 -1.22 22.98
C PHE A 195 -5.09 -0.11 21.97
N VAL A 196 -5.57 1.02 22.46
CA VAL A 196 -5.79 2.24 21.68
C VAL A 196 -4.85 3.34 22.16
N ARG A 197 -4.14 4.02 21.26
CA ARG A 197 -3.33 5.19 21.63
C ARG A 197 -4.21 6.41 21.88
N THR A 198 -4.22 6.86 23.13
CA THR A 198 -4.79 8.16 23.52
C THR A 198 -3.67 9.17 23.80
N PRO A 199 -3.92 10.49 23.69
CA PRO A 199 -2.89 11.51 23.92
C PRO A 199 -2.22 11.47 25.29
N ARG A 200 -2.88 10.86 26.29
CA ARG A 200 -2.37 10.81 27.67
C ARG A 200 -1.65 9.50 27.98
N ARG A 201 -2.10 8.36 27.42
CA ARG A 201 -1.48 7.02 27.58
C ARG A 201 -2.16 5.97 26.69
N PRO A 202 -1.48 4.85 26.36
CA PRO A 202 -2.13 3.65 25.84
C PRO A 202 -3.30 3.20 26.74
N ALA A 203 -4.46 2.95 26.16
CA ALA A 203 -5.64 2.44 26.86
C ALA A 203 -5.88 0.97 26.41
N PRO A 204 -5.81 -0.02 27.32
CA PRO A 204 -6.07 -1.41 26.97
C PRO A 204 -7.45 -1.61 26.34
N SER A 205 -7.52 -2.43 25.30
CA SER A 205 -8.75 -2.79 24.61
C SER A 205 -8.77 -4.29 24.29
N PRO A 206 -8.67 -5.16 25.33
CA PRO A 206 -8.62 -6.60 25.12
C PRO A 206 -9.93 -7.10 24.53
N ASP A 207 -9.82 -8.05 23.59
CA ASP A 207 -10.97 -8.71 22.95
C ASP A 207 -11.95 -7.71 22.28
N ALA A 208 -11.44 -6.55 21.86
CA ALA A 208 -12.24 -5.53 21.18
C ALA A 208 -12.77 -6.06 19.84
N PRO A 209 -14.07 -5.94 19.52
CA PRO A 209 -14.60 -6.34 18.22
C PRO A 209 -13.91 -5.60 17.07
N VAL A 210 -13.51 -6.31 16.02
CA VAL A 210 -12.84 -5.74 14.83
C VAL A 210 -13.56 -6.05 13.53
N ALA A 211 -14.41 -7.09 13.53
CA ALA A 211 -15.35 -7.40 12.46
C ALA A 211 -16.71 -7.72 13.07
N ALA A 212 -17.78 -7.19 12.48
CA ALA A 212 -19.14 -7.38 12.97
C ALA A 212 -20.16 -7.49 11.83
N ALA A 213 -21.31 -8.09 12.10
CA ALA A 213 -22.42 -8.19 11.16
C ALA A 213 -23.77 -7.92 11.80
N VAL A 214 -24.72 -7.43 11.00
CA VAL A 214 -26.11 -7.23 11.39
C VAL A 214 -27.04 -7.60 10.25
N ARG A 215 -28.20 -8.16 10.60
CA ARG A 215 -29.28 -8.40 9.62
C ARG A 215 -30.20 -7.17 9.54
N THR A 216 -30.32 -6.57 8.36
CA THR A 216 -31.17 -5.40 8.10
C THR A 216 -32.25 -5.78 7.09
N GLY A 217 -33.51 -5.79 7.51
CA GLY A 217 -34.60 -6.33 6.69
C GLY A 217 -34.33 -7.80 6.30
N GLY A 218 -34.32 -8.10 5.00
CA GLY A 218 -33.92 -9.41 4.47
C GLY A 218 -32.44 -9.53 4.12
N GLY A 219 -31.63 -8.49 4.37
CA GLY A 219 -30.26 -8.36 3.93
C GLY A 219 -29.24 -8.48 5.07
N LEU A 220 -27.96 -8.37 4.72
CA LEU A 220 -26.84 -8.50 5.64
C LEU A 220 -25.88 -7.34 5.45
N VAL A 221 -25.46 -6.72 6.55
CA VAL A 221 -24.37 -5.73 6.58
C VAL A 221 -23.21 -6.33 7.36
N VAL A 222 -22.02 -6.30 6.78
CA VAL A 222 -20.75 -6.67 7.41
C VAL A 222 -19.86 -5.43 7.49
N VAL A 223 -19.25 -5.20 8.65
CA VAL A 223 -18.32 -4.10 8.90
C VAL A 223 -16.97 -4.69 9.29
N ILE A 224 -15.92 -4.35 8.54
CA ILE A 224 -14.54 -4.83 8.72
C ILE A 224 -13.58 -3.80 8.11
N SER A 225 -12.32 -3.72 8.51
CA SER A 225 -11.43 -2.73 7.89
C SER A 225 -11.08 -3.11 6.44
N ARG A 226 -10.82 -2.12 5.58
CA ARG A 226 -10.31 -2.36 4.22
C ARG A 226 -8.93 -3.02 4.23
N ASN A 227 -8.12 -2.67 5.22
CA ASN A 227 -6.77 -3.21 5.42
C ASN A 227 -6.83 -4.71 5.76
N ALA A 228 -7.80 -5.11 6.58
CA ALA A 228 -8.13 -6.50 6.89
C ALA A 228 -8.56 -7.28 5.64
N LEU A 229 -9.46 -6.72 4.84
CA LEU A 229 -9.89 -7.31 3.57
C LEU A 229 -8.73 -7.47 2.58
N GLY A 230 -7.80 -6.51 2.57
CA GLY A 230 -6.60 -6.51 1.72
C GLY A 230 -5.40 -7.28 2.29
N ALA A 231 -5.50 -7.91 3.46
CA ALA A 231 -4.36 -8.48 4.18
C ALA A 231 -3.61 -9.61 3.41
N LEU A 232 -4.25 -10.20 2.40
CA LEU A 232 -3.71 -11.29 1.59
C LEU A 232 -2.88 -10.83 0.38
N GLY A 233 -2.91 -9.54 0.05
CA GLY A 233 -2.25 -8.99 -1.13
C GLY A 233 -1.45 -7.73 -0.81
N PRO A 234 -0.76 -7.18 -1.82
CA PRO A 234 -0.10 -5.89 -1.70
C PRO A 234 -1.12 -4.82 -1.34
N ARG A 235 -0.70 -3.82 -0.56
CA ARG A 235 -1.62 -2.80 -0.06
C ARG A 235 -1.60 -1.54 -0.92
N GLY A 236 -2.69 -0.78 -0.79
CA GLY A 236 -2.77 0.58 -1.33
C GLY A 236 -2.08 1.63 -0.44
N ARG A 237 -1.66 1.27 0.78
CA ARG A 237 -0.79 2.07 1.64
C ARG A 237 0.43 1.29 2.13
N ALA A 238 1.51 2.04 2.37
CA ALA A 238 2.76 1.61 3.00
C ALA A 238 2.56 0.51 4.03
N ALA A 239 3.06 -0.70 3.76
CA ALA A 239 3.07 -1.72 4.78
C ALA A 239 4.12 -1.36 5.84
N THR A 240 3.65 -0.99 7.03
CA THR A 240 4.50 -0.74 8.21
C THR A 240 5.38 -1.94 8.62
N THR A 241 5.04 -3.16 8.19
CA THR A 241 5.89 -4.36 8.29
C THR A 241 5.42 -5.45 7.29
N PRO A 242 6.33 -6.21 6.66
CA PRO A 242 5.99 -7.47 6.00
C PRO A 242 5.29 -8.45 6.95
N ILE A 243 4.23 -9.12 6.50
CA ILE A 243 3.70 -10.27 7.26
C ILE A 243 4.61 -11.47 7.00
N LEU A 244 5.54 -11.72 7.92
CA LEU A 244 6.55 -12.78 7.83
C LEU A 244 6.08 -14.14 8.39
N ALA A 245 4.77 -14.36 8.49
CA ALA A 245 4.16 -15.58 9.03
C ALA A 245 3.21 -16.23 8.00
N PRO A 246 3.70 -17.13 7.11
CA PRO A 246 2.88 -17.76 6.07
C PRO A 246 1.66 -18.53 6.58
N ASP A 247 1.81 -19.25 7.70
CA ASP A 247 0.70 -19.99 8.32
C ASP A 247 -0.40 -19.04 8.80
N ALA A 248 -0.01 -17.88 9.33
CA ALA A 248 -0.96 -16.89 9.83
C ALA A 248 -1.74 -16.24 8.68
N LEU A 249 -1.09 -15.98 7.53
CA LEU A 249 -1.77 -15.52 6.32
C LEU A 249 -2.73 -16.57 5.74
N THR A 250 -2.41 -17.85 5.89
CA THR A 250 -3.29 -18.95 5.47
C THR A 250 -4.58 -18.93 6.30
N ARG A 251 -4.47 -18.73 7.63
CA ARG A 251 -5.62 -18.56 8.51
C ARG A 251 -6.46 -17.33 8.19
N THR A 252 -5.83 -16.18 7.88
CA THR A 252 -6.54 -14.98 7.39
C THR A 252 -7.35 -15.30 6.13
N HIS A 253 -6.78 -16.08 5.22
CA HIS A 253 -7.44 -16.48 3.98
C HIS A 253 -8.62 -17.43 4.20
N GLU A 254 -8.47 -18.41 5.10
CA GLU A 254 -9.55 -19.31 5.50
C GLU A 254 -10.73 -18.53 6.11
N PHE A 255 -10.46 -17.62 7.04
CA PHE A 255 -11.47 -16.75 7.65
C PHE A 255 -12.23 -15.92 6.62
N LEU A 256 -11.53 -15.22 5.73
CA LEU A 256 -12.17 -14.39 4.70
C LEU A 256 -12.98 -15.23 3.70
N THR A 257 -12.53 -16.45 3.39
CA THR A 257 -13.25 -17.37 2.51
C THR A 257 -14.49 -17.93 3.19
N ALA A 258 -14.42 -18.25 4.48
CA ALA A 258 -15.56 -18.65 5.30
C ALA A 258 -16.59 -17.52 5.38
N LEU A 259 -16.16 -16.29 5.63
CA LEU A 259 -17.00 -15.09 5.60
C LEU A 259 -17.71 -14.94 4.24
N ALA A 260 -16.98 -15.05 3.14
CA ALA A 260 -17.56 -14.95 1.80
C ALA A 260 -18.54 -16.10 1.47
N ARG A 261 -18.29 -17.32 1.95
CA ARG A 261 -19.25 -18.43 1.78
C ARG A 261 -20.52 -18.19 2.59
N TRP A 262 -20.39 -17.64 3.78
CA TRP A 262 -21.53 -17.33 4.65
C TRP A 262 -22.43 -16.24 4.08
N THR A 263 -21.89 -15.24 3.37
CA THR A 263 -22.70 -14.23 2.66
C THR A 263 -23.51 -14.80 1.50
N LEU A 264 -23.27 -16.05 1.07
CA LEU A 264 -24.09 -16.76 0.08
C LEU A 264 -25.22 -17.57 0.70
N ARG A 265 -25.32 -17.65 2.03
CA ARG A 265 -26.22 -18.56 2.75
C ARG A 265 -27.19 -17.81 3.67
N PRO A 266 -28.26 -17.18 3.12
CA PRO A 266 -29.23 -16.40 3.90
C PRO A 266 -29.86 -17.12 5.11
N ALA A 267 -30.02 -18.44 5.04
CA ALA A 267 -30.55 -19.24 6.13
C ALA A 267 -29.65 -19.20 7.38
N GLU A 268 -28.34 -19.10 7.21
CA GLU A 268 -27.37 -19.05 8.31
C GLU A 268 -27.34 -17.68 9.01
N TRP A 269 -27.91 -16.64 8.41
CA TRP A 269 -28.01 -15.31 9.02
C TRP A 269 -29.02 -15.25 10.16
N ALA A 270 -29.79 -16.32 10.39
CA ALA A 270 -30.72 -16.43 11.51
C ALA A 270 -30.05 -16.22 12.88
N HIS A 271 -28.76 -16.56 12.99
CA HIS A 271 -27.96 -16.44 14.21
C HIS A 271 -27.43 -15.02 14.46
N VAL A 272 -27.54 -14.11 13.49
CA VAL A 272 -27.12 -12.71 13.63
C VAL A 272 -28.27 -11.87 14.16
N SER A 273 -27.99 -11.03 15.14
CA SER A 273 -28.98 -10.13 15.72
C SER A 273 -29.59 -9.22 14.64
N PRO A 274 -30.93 -9.10 14.57
CA PRO A 274 -31.56 -8.18 13.65
C PRO A 274 -31.28 -6.73 14.05
N ALA A 275 -31.34 -5.85 13.06
CA ALA A 275 -31.30 -4.42 13.27
C ALA A 275 -32.45 -3.97 14.18
N GLY A 276 -32.16 -2.99 15.02
CA GLY A 276 -33.08 -2.43 16.00
C GLY A 276 -33.88 -1.25 15.43
N ARG A 277 -34.30 -0.35 16.31
CA ARG A 277 -35.01 0.86 15.90
C ARG A 277 -34.09 1.80 15.11
N ALA A 278 -34.52 2.17 13.91
CA ALA A 278 -33.86 3.16 13.07
C ALA A 278 -33.81 4.54 13.75
N ALA A 279 -32.67 5.21 13.65
CA ALA A 279 -32.53 6.63 13.95
C ALA A 279 -32.86 7.49 12.72
N ALA A 280 -33.11 8.79 12.91
CA ALA A 280 -33.16 9.71 11.77
C ALA A 280 -31.75 9.84 11.15
N LEU A 281 -31.66 9.87 9.82
CA LEU A 281 -30.39 10.12 9.16
C LEU A 281 -29.96 11.56 9.43
N ALA A 282 -29.02 11.74 10.35
CA ALA A 282 -28.48 13.03 10.72
C ALA A 282 -27.21 13.30 9.92
N LEU A 283 -27.30 14.23 8.95
CA LEU A 283 -26.17 14.63 8.12
C LEU A 283 -25.53 15.97 8.55
N GLN A 284 -26.01 16.53 9.67
CA GLN A 284 -25.45 17.76 10.24
C GLN A 284 -24.19 17.41 11.04
N GLN A 285 -23.20 18.30 11.05
CA GLN A 285 -21.91 18.13 11.78
C GLN A 285 -20.92 17.12 11.16
N ALA A 286 -21.06 16.80 9.88
CA ALA A 286 -20.03 16.05 9.16
C ALA A 286 -18.66 16.79 9.25
N PRO A 287 -17.54 16.06 9.37
CA PRO A 287 -16.20 16.67 9.47
C PRO A 287 -15.80 17.44 8.19
N ALA A 288 -16.44 17.13 7.07
CA ALA A 288 -16.34 17.86 5.81
C ALA A 288 -17.70 17.80 5.06
N PRO A 289 -17.95 18.69 4.07
CA PRO A 289 -19.18 18.67 3.30
C PRO A 289 -19.40 17.34 2.58
N VAL A 290 -20.56 16.72 2.79
CA VAL A 290 -20.97 15.50 2.08
C VAL A 290 -21.57 15.88 0.72
N GLU A 291 -21.14 15.21 -0.35
CA GLU A 291 -21.64 15.50 -1.69
C GLU A 291 -23.12 15.08 -1.82
N PRO A 292 -24.04 16.00 -2.18
CA PRO A 292 -25.47 15.73 -2.26
C PRO A 292 -25.88 15.01 -3.57
N GLN A 293 -24.96 14.30 -4.21
CA GLN A 293 -25.17 13.67 -5.52
C GLN A 293 -26.33 12.67 -5.47
N PRO A 294 -27.38 12.82 -6.29
CA PRO A 294 -28.45 11.84 -6.37
C PRO A 294 -27.96 10.57 -7.10
N PRO A 295 -28.53 9.39 -6.78
CA PRO A 295 -28.16 8.16 -7.45
C PRO A 295 -28.39 8.22 -8.96
N ARG A 296 -27.39 7.87 -9.75
CA ARG A 296 -27.56 7.72 -11.20
C ARG A 296 -28.27 6.42 -11.56
N LEU A 297 -28.93 6.40 -12.71
CA LEU A 297 -29.52 5.18 -13.26
C LEU A 297 -28.45 4.13 -13.58
N ALA A 298 -27.38 4.54 -14.24
CA ALA A 298 -26.28 3.69 -14.68
C ALA A 298 -24.95 4.45 -14.62
N PRO A 299 -23.81 3.75 -14.52
CA PRO A 299 -22.50 4.40 -14.58
C PRO A 299 -22.26 4.99 -15.98
N PRO A 300 -21.32 5.94 -16.14
CA PRO A 300 -20.91 6.41 -17.45
C PRO A 300 -20.52 5.25 -18.37
N LEU A 301 -20.89 5.30 -19.66
CA LEU A 301 -20.67 4.19 -20.62
C LEU A 301 -19.22 3.72 -20.71
N VAL A 302 -18.27 4.62 -20.49
CA VAL A 302 -16.82 4.38 -20.56
C VAL A 302 -16.22 3.94 -19.20
N ALA A 303 -17.02 3.86 -18.13
CA ALA A 303 -16.59 3.37 -16.83
C ALA A 303 -16.44 1.85 -16.88
N ALA A 304 -15.22 1.42 -17.22
CA ALA A 304 -14.89 0.00 -17.35
C ALA A 304 -15.05 -0.75 -16.02
N VAL A 305 -15.55 -1.97 -16.14
CA VAL A 305 -15.59 -2.97 -15.08
C VAL A 305 -14.58 -4.05 -15.44
N VAL A 306 -13.77 -4.46 -14.47
CA VAL A 306 -12.76 -5.52 -14.63
C VAL A 306 -13.11 -6.67 -13.71
N GLU A 307 -13.08 -7.89 -14.23
CA GLU A 307 -13.26 -9.09 -13.41
C GLU A 307 -12.00 -9.33 -12.56
N LEU A 308 -12.21 -9.64 -11.28
CA LEU A 308 -11.16 -9.90 -10.32
C LEU A 308 -11.26 -11.30 -9.71
N PRO A 309 -10.15 -11.78 -9.16
CA PRO A 309 -8.79 -11.24 -9.31
C PRO A 309 -8.20 -11.58 -10.68
N LEU A 310 -7.27 -10.73 -11.12
CA LEU A 310 -6.62 -10.84 -12.42
C LEU A 310 -5.88 -12.15 -12.58
N ALA A 311 -5.97 -12.77 -13.76
CA ALA A 311 -5.19 -13.94 -14.10
C ALA A 311 -3.73 -13.54 -14.38
N SER A 312 -2.79 -14.16 -13.66
CA SER A 312 -1.36 -14.04 -13.93
C SER A 312 -0.86 -15.24 -14.76
N ASP A 313 0.03 -14.99 -15.72
CA ASP A 313 0.73 -16.08 -16.42
C ASP A 313 1.90 -16.54 -15.56
N ARG A 314 1.86 -17.82 -15.13
CA ARG A 314 2.93 -18.44 -14.34
C ARG A 314 4.29 -18.42 -15.06
N ARG A 315 4.31 -18.38 -16.41
CA ARG A 315 5.55 -18.25 -17.19
C ARG A 315 6.24 -16.91 -16.97
N LEU A 316 5.49 -15.89 -16.58
CA LEU A 316 5.97 -14.56 -16.25
C LEU A 316 6.26 -14.40 -14.75
N ALA A 317 6.27 -15.47 -13.96
CA ALA A 317 6.56 -15.39 -12.52
C ALA A 317 8.02 -15.00 -12.22
N ALA A 318 8.96 -15.45 -13.07
CA ALA A 318 10.38 -15.09 -13.00
C ALA A 318 10.71 -13.97 -14.00
N ALA A 319 11.66 -13.10 -13.65
CA ALA A 319 12.11 -12.04 -14.54
C ALA A 319 12.94 -12.60 -15.71
N PRO A 320 12.57 -12.32 -16.98
CA PRO A 320 13.45 -12.62 -18.10
C PRO A 320 14.73 -11.79 -18.03
N ASN A 321 15.81 -12.31 -18.60
CA ASN A 321 17.12 -11.64 -18.71
C ASN A 321 17.72 -11.21 -17.35
N ALA A 322 17.30 -11.84 -16.24
CA ALA A 322 17.95 -11.65 -14.94
C ALA A 322 19.43 -12.09 -15.03
N PRO A 323 20.41 -11.30 -14.58
CA PRO A 323 21.83 -11.66 -14.68
C PRO A 323 22.19 -12.87 -13.80
N ASP A 324 23.31 -13.54 -14.11
CA ASP A 324 23.75 -14.75 -13.40
C ASP A 324 23.93 -14.54 -11.89
N TRP A 325 24.52 -13.41 -11.49
CA TRP A 325 24.69 -13.10 -10.07
C TRP A 325 23.35 -13.07 -9.33
N LEU A 326 22.30 -12.54 -9.96
CA LEU A 326 20.97 -12.45 -9.38
C LEU A 326 20.31 -13.82 -9.32
N ARG A 327 20.43 -14.63 -10.38
CA ARG A 327 19.89 -16.00 -10.41
C ARG A 327 20.55 -16.92 -9.39
N GLN A 328 21.86 -16.77 -9.19
CA GLN A 328 22.64 -17.64 -8.30
C GLN A 328 22.56 -17.23 -6.84
N GLN A 329 22.46 -15.93 -6.55
CA GLN A 329 22.60 -15.41 -5.19
C GLN A 329 21.36 -14.70 -4.65
N GLY A 330 20.43 -14.28 -5.53
CA GLY A 330 19.36 -13.35 -5.19
C GLY A 330 19.87 -11.97 -4.77
N ILE A 331 18.94 -11.07 -4.45
CA ILE A 331 19.23 -9.75 -3.88
C ILE A 331 19.46 -9.91 -2.38
N ARG A 332 20.61 -9.44 -1.87
CA ARG A 332 20.95 -9.43 -0.45
C ARG A 332 21.51 -8.07 -0.09
N ALA A 333 20.62 -7.13 0.19
CA ALA A 333 20.96 -5.72 0.31
C ALA A 333 20.93 -5.20 1.76
N LEU A 334 21.90 -4.35 2.10
CA LEU A 334 21.80 -3.48 3.27
C LEU A 334 21.43 -2.08 2.80
N TRP A 335 20.30 -1.56 3.28
CA TRP A 335 19.83 -0.21 2.98
C TRP A 335 20.21 0.75 4.10
N THR A 336 21.16 1.64 3.85
CA THR A 336 21.66 2.60 4.83
C THR A 336 22.13 3.88 4.14
N PRO A 337 21.77 5.07 4.66
CA PRO A 337 22.33 6.31 4.14
C PRO A 337 23.84 6.35 4.39
N LEU A 338 24.58 6.93 3.45
CA LEU A 338 26.01 7.20 3.60
C LEU A 338 26.26 8.30 4.63
N LEU A 339 25.45 9.35 4.57
CA LEU A 339 25.47 10.48 5.50
C LEU A 339 24.33 10.35 6.50
N PRO A 340 24.55 9.75 7.69
CA PRO A 340 23.52 9.68 8.71
C PRO A 340 23.07 11.07 9.16
N THR A 341 21.77 11.20 9.42
CA THR A 341 21.20 12.43 9.98
C THR A 341 21.40 12.46 11.50
N ARG A 342 21.99 13.54 12.02
CA ARG A 342 22.09 13.84 13.46
C ARG A 342 21.55 15.22 13.73
N ALA A 343 20.55 15.32 14.61
CA ALA A 343 19.87 16.57 14.94
C ALA A 343 19.41 17.35 13.68
N GLY A 344 18.86 16.63 12.69
CA GLY A 344 18.38 17.22 11.44
C GLY A 344 19.45 17.66 10.45
N ARG A 345 20.73 17.30 10.66
CA ARG A 345 21.83 17.59 9.73
C ARG A 345 22.49 16.30 9.25
N HIS A 346 22.84 16.24 7.97
CA HIS A 346 23.69 15.18 7.43
C HIS A 346 25.11 15.32 7.97
N VAL A 347 25.67 14.24 8.50
CA VAL A 347 27.01 14.20 9.08
C VAL A 347 27.81 13.06 8.46
N THR A 348 29.11 13.29 8.23
CA THR A 348 30.01 12.23 7.78
C THR A 348 30.07 11.10 8.80
N ARG A 349 29.94 9.86 8.31
CA ARG A 349 30.08 8.67 9.15
C ARG A 349 31.53 8.56 9.63
N ALA A 350 31.72 8.28 10.91
CA ALA A 350 33.06 8.02 11.44
C ALA A 350 33.68 6.78 10.75
N PRO A 351 34.97 6.80 10.39
CA PRO A 351 35.64 5.67 9.72
C PRO A 351 35.36 4.30 10.35
N ALA A 352 35.52 4.18 11.68
CA ALA A 352 35.28 2.94 12.41
C ALA A 352 33.83 2.42 12.32
N ALA A 353 32.86 3.33 12.15
CA ALA A 353 31.45 2.96 11.98
C ALA A 353 31.16 2.45 10.56
N LEU A 354 31.91 2.94 9.56
CA LEU A 354 31.87 2.40 8.20
C LEU A 354 32.57 1.03 8.14
N ASP A 355 33.75 0.89 8.76
CA ASP A 355 34.47 -0.40 8.83
C ASP A 355 33.64 -1.49 9.52
N SER A 356 32.89 -1.13 10.56
CA SER A 356 31.97 -2.06 11.23
C SER A 356 30.79 -2.47 10.34
N LEU A 357 30.31 -1.56 9.50
CA LEU A 357 29.28 -1.87 8.52
C LEU A 357 29.80 -2.81 7.42
N ILE A 358 31.03 -2.60 6.93
CA ILE A 358 31.67 -3.49 5.96
C ILE A 358 31.85 -4.90 6.54
N ARG A 359 32.33 -5.02 7.79
CA ARG A 359 32.44 -6.33 8.47
C ARG A 359 31.09 -7.02 8.61
N PHE A 360 30.02 -6.28 8.88
CA PHE A 360 28.66 -6.83 8.94
C PHE A 360 28.20 -7.33 7.57
N LEU A 361 28.45 -6.58 6.49
CA LEU A 361 28.12 -6.99 5.12
C LEU A 361 28.79 -8.32 4.76
N ASP A 362 30.09 -8.43 5.01
CA ASP A 362 30.86 -9.65 4.75
C ASP A 362 30.38 -10.83 5.61
N SER A 363 30.23 -10.60 6.93
CA SER A 363 29.78 -11.65 7.87
C SER A 363 28.37 -12.15 7.56
N GLY A 364 27.49 -11.26 7.07
CA GLY A 364 26.12 -11.57 6.68
C GLY A 364 25.99 -12.15 5.27
N GLY A 365 27.04 -12.07 4.45
CA GLY A 365 27.00 -12.52 3.05
C GLY A 365 26.13 -11.63 2.16
N PHE A 366 26.10 -10.32 2.42
CA PHE A 366 25.43 -9.35 1.57
C PHE A 366 26.19 -9.17 0.25
N ASN A 367 25.47 -8.93 -0.85
CA ASN A 367 26.06 -8.60 -2.14
C ASN A 367 25.83 -7.15 -2.57
N LEU A 368 24.97 -6.42 -1.85
CA LEU A 368 24.62 -5.03 -2.17
C LEU A 368 24.64 -4.13 -0.94
N LEU A 369 25.24 -2.95 -1.11
CA LEU A 369 25.01 -1.79 -0.26
C LEU A 369 24.15 -0.80 -1.05
N ALA A 370 23.03 -0.37 -0.48
CA ALA A 370 22.16 0.64 -1.07
C ALA A 370 21.83 1.71 -0.04
N GLY A 371 21.45 2.90 -0.49
CA GLY A 371 20.93 3.97 0.36
C GLY A 371 21.34 5.35 -0.11
N ASP A 372 20.77 6.36 0.55
CA ASP A 372 20.93 7.74 0.13
C ASP A 372 22.41 8.15 0.11
N ALA A 373 22.81 8.69 -1.04
CA ALA A 373 24.14 9.18 -1.33
C ALA A 373 24.20 10.71 -1.34
N ASP A 374 23.08 11.40 -1.07
CA ASP A 374 22.93 12.86 -1.13
C ASP A 374 23.55 13.50 -2.39
N PRO A 375 23.15 13.05 -3.60
CA PRO A 375 23.77 13.53 -4.84
C PRO A 375 23.42 14.99 -5.15
N GLU A 376 22.33 15.52 -4.61
CA GLU A 376 22.06 16.97 -4.68
C GLU A 376 23.11 17.76 -3.91
N GLY A 377 23.55 17.23 -2.78
CA GLY A 377 24.65 17.73 -1.97
C GLY A 377 25.99 17.82 -2.72
N ALA A 378 26.25 17.00 -3.74
CA ALA A 378 27.56 16.90 -4.39
C ALA A 378 27.91 18.08 -5.32
N ASP A 379 26.94 18.53 -6.12
CA ASP A 379 27.15 19.46 -7.25
C ASP A 379 26.18 20.64 -7.30
N SER A 380 25.19 20.71 -6.41
CA SER A 380 24.24 21.82 -6.41
C SER A 380 24.90 23.15 -6.07
N LEU A 381 24.55 24.20 -6.81
CA LEU A 381 24.92 25.58 -6.48
C LEU A 381 24.18 26.08 -5.21
N ARG A 382 23.12 25.37 -4.78
CA ARG A 382 22.30 25.72 -3.61
C ARG A 382 22.82 25.13 -2.30
N THR A 383 23.78 24.20 -2.36
CA THR A 383 24.38 23.58 -1.16
C THR A 383 25.59 24.38 -0.70
N ARG A 384 25.89 24.32 0.59
CA ARG A 384 27.08 25.01 1.13
C ARG A 384 28.34 24.27 0.68
N TRP A 385 29.46 24.99 0.58
CA TRP A 385 30.74 24.37 0.17
C TRP A 385 31.16 23.23 1.11
N GLU A 386 30.90 23.36 2.41
CA GLU A 386 31.17 22.34 3.43
C GLU A 386 30.33 21.07 3.21
N GLU A 387 29.04 21.22 2.86
CA GLU A 387 28.15 20.10 2.53
C GLU A 387 28.67 19.37 1.30
N ARG A 388 29.07 20.10 0.25
CA ARG A 388 29.67 19.50 -0.97
C ARG A 388 30.92 18.68 -0.65
N LEU A 389 31.82 19.20 0.18
CA LEU A 389 33.02 18.48 0.59
C LEU A 389 32.70 17.24 1.43
N ALA A 390 31.74 17.35 2.35
CA ALA A 390 31.30 16.22 3.18
C ALA A 390 30.76 15.07 2.33
N VAL A 391 29.94 15.37 1.32
CA VAL A 391 29.42 14.37 0.37
C VAL A 391 30.55 13.73 -0.42
N ARG A 392 31.45 14.52 -1.00
CA ARG A 392 32.60 14.01 -1.77
C ARG A 392 33.53 13.15 -0.93
N HIS A 393 33.79 13.54 0.32
CA HIS A 393 34.56 12.71 1.26
C HIS A 393 33.83 11.41 1.59
N ALA A 394 32.53 11.45 1.86
CA ALA A 394 31.74 10.25 2.13
C ALA A 394 31.74 9.28 0.93
N TRP A 395 31.67 9.79 -0.31
CA TRP A 395 31.78 8.97 -1.52
C TRP A 395 33.17 8.33 -1.63
N SER A 396 34.23 9.11 -1.45
CA SER A 396 35.61 8.60 -1.46
C SER A 396 35.82 7.51 -0.40
N ASP A 397 35.34 7.74 0.83
CA ASP A 397 35.43 6.78 1.93
C ASP A 397 34.67 5.48 1.66
N ALA A 398 33.49 5.56 1.02
CA ALA A 398 32.71 4.41 0.62
C ALA A 398 33.43 3.61 -0.48
N ILE A 399 33.96 4.30 -1.51
CA ILE A 399 34.71 3.68 -2.61
C ILE A 399 35.91 2.90 -2.07
N ASN A 400 36.79 3.56 -1.31
CA ASN A 400 38.03 2.97 -0.80
C ASN A 400 37.80 1.73 0.07
N ARG A 401 36.64 1.61 0.72
CA ARG A 401 36.33 0.49 1.62
C ARG A 401 35.51 -0.61 0.97
N LEU A 402 34.72 -0.30 -0.06
CA LEU A 402 33.91 -1.29 -0.77
C LEU A 402 34.67 -1.94 -1.92
N GLU A 403 35.57 -1.21 -2.60
CA GLU A 403 36.39 -1.73 -3.70
C GLU A 403 37.14 -3.04 -3.38
N PRO A 404 37.74 -3.25 -2.19
CA PRO A 404 38.39 -4.52 -1.87
C PRO A 404 37.42 -5.66 -1.51
N THR A 405 36.10 -5.42 -1.54
CA THR A 405 35.06 -6.39 -1.18
C THR A 405 34.32 -6.91 -2.41
N SER A 406 33.52 -7.96 -2.25
CA SER A 406 32.60 -8.42 -3.30
C SER A 406 31.24 -7.71 -3.29
N VAL A 407 31.08 -6.66 -2.48
CA VAL A 407 29.81 -5.93 -2.33
C VAL A 407 29.74 -4.81 -3.37
N ALA A 408 28.71 -4.86 -4.21
CA ALA A 408 28.43 -3.78 -5.14
C ALA A 408 27.62 -2.66 -4.47
N TRP A 409 27.74 -1.44 -5.00
CA TRP A 409 27.09 -0.26 -4.47
C TRP A 409 25.96 0.23 -5.38
N ILE A 410 24.84 0.61 -4.75
CA ILE A 410 23.69 1.29 -5.35
C ILE A 410 23.54 2.65 -4.65
N PRO A 411 24.18 3.72 -5.16
CA PRO A 411 23.93 5.07 -4.66
C PRO A 411 22.50 5.51 -5.03
N VAL A 412 21.79 6.07 -4.06
CA VAL A 412 20.38 6.44 -4.18
C VAL A 412 20.20 7.94 -4.02
N LEU A 413 19.21 8.50 -4.71
CA LEU A 413 18.63 9.81 -4.41
C LEU A 413 17.37 9.60 -3.54
N ASP A 414 17.36 10.12 -2.31
CA ASP A 414 16.14 10.13 -1.49
C ASP A 414 15.20 11.27 -1.88
N HIS A 415 14.03 10.92 -2.43
CA HIS A 415 13.00 11.86 -2.86
C HIS A 415 12.47 12.74 -1.70
N GLY A 416 12.42 12.19 -0.48
CA GLY A 416 11.94 12.91 0.71
C GLY A 416 12.86 14.07 1.09
N ASP A 417 14.16 13.88 0.95
CA ASP A 417 15.19 14.84 1.41
C ASP A 417 15.55 15.90 0.36
N VAL A 418 15.02 15.77 -0.85
CA VAL A 418 15.23 16.73 -1.93
C VAL A 418 14.79 18.14 -1.56
N ARG A 419 15.70 19.11 -1.79
CA ARG A 419 15.44 20.55 -1.65
C ARG A 419 14.75 21.09 -2.92
N ALA A 420 13.46 20.80 -3.06
CA ALA A 420 12.64 21.34 -4.15
C ALA A 420 12.51 22.88 -4.05
N PRO A 421 12.50 23.61 -5.19
CA PRO A 421 12.06 25.01 -5.20
C PRO A 421 10.60 25.13 -4.73
N LEU A 422 10.15 26.35 -4.41
CA LEU A 422 8.72 26.65 -4.26
C LEU A 422 8.00 26.31 -5.57
N ALA A 423 7.43 25.10 -5.65
CA ALA A 423 6.60 24.64 -6.75
C ALA A 423 5.12 24.80 -6.35
N ASP A 424 4.22 24.84 -7.33
CA ASP A 424 2.79 24.66 -7.04
C ASP A 424 2.60 23.29 -6.36
N SER A 425 1.64 23.21 -5.46
CA SER A 425 1.30 21.96 -4.78
C SER A 425 0.44 21.08 -5.68
N SER A 426 0.55 19.76 -5.52
CA SER A 426 -0.44 18.81 -6.04
C SER A 426 -1.84 19.17 -5.53
N ARG A 427 -2.85 18.83 -6.33
CA ARG A 427 -4.27 19.03 -5.97
C ARG A 427 -5.01 17.71 -5.94
N GLY A 428 -5.75 17.47 -4.85
CA GLY A 428 -6.59 16.29 -4.68
C GLY A 428 -8.01 16.48 -5.23
N ALA A 429 -8.89 15.52 -4.92
CA ALA A 429 -10.19 15.37 -5.58
C ALA A 429 -11.17 16.52 -5.29
N ARG A 430 -11.06 17.20 -4.14
CA ARG A 430 -11.87 18.39 -3.80
C ARG A 430 -11.15 19.70 -4.15
N GLY A 431 -9.99 19.60 -4.81
CA GLY A 431 -9.14 20.73 -5.18
C GLY A 431 -8.31 21.31 -4.03
N GLU A 432 -8.27 20.63 -2.89
CA GLU A 432 -7.42 20.92 -1.75
C GLU A 432 -5.93 20.87 -2.12
N ALA A 433 -5.13 21.71 -1.49
CA ALA A 433 -3.67 21.69 -1.63
C ALA A 433 -3.11 20.51 -0.85
N LEU A 434 -2.24 19.73 -1.48
CA LEU A 434 -1.55 18.60 -0.85
C LEU A 434 -0.10 18.96 -0.56
N ALA A 435 0.52 18.25 0.39
CA ALA A 435 1.93 18.48 0.74
C ALA A 435 2.90 18.03 -0.37
N ALA A 436 2.47 17.12 -1.26
CA ALA A 436 3.24 16.72 -2.43
C ALA A 436 3.36 17.88 -3.45
N PRO A 437 4.53 18.09 -4.08
CA PRO A 437 4.69 19.08 -5.13
C PRO A 437 3.95 18.65 -6.41
N CYS A 438 3.52 19.63 -7.21
CA CYS A 438 2.93 19.37 -8.52
C CYS A 438 4.00 18.78 -9.45
N VAL A 439 3.92 17.47 -9.71
CA VAL A 439 4.99 16.75 -10.42
C VAL A 439 5.14 17.22 -11.87
N PHE A 440 4.14 17.91 -12.42
CA PHE A 440 4.20 18.39 -13.80
C PHE A 440 4.87 19.76 -13.93
N ASP A 441 5.26 20.38 -12.81
CA ASP A 441 6.17 21.53 -12.82
C ASP A 441 7.55 21.11 -13.35
N THR A 442 8.00 21.76 -14.42
CA THR A 442 9.33 21.52 -15.02
C THR A 442 10.46 21.93 -14.07
N ALA A 443 10.25 22.99 -13.27
CA ALA A 443 11.25 23.47 -12.32
C ALA A 443 11.51 22.45 -11.21
N TYR A 444 10.48 21.69 -10.82
CA TYR A 444 10.63 20.56 -9.91
C TYR A 444 11.61 19.54 -10.53
N TRP A 445 11.31 18.92 -11.67
CA TRP A 445 12.17 17.90 -12.29
C TRP A 445 13.62 18.34 -12.52
N ALA A 446 13.81 19.57 -13.01
CA ALA A 446 15.13 20.08 -13.32
C ALA A 446 15.98 20.29 -12.06
N ALA A 447 15.39 20.85 -11.00
CA ALA A 447 16.11 21.17 -9.76
C ALA A 447 16.32 19.94 -8.87
N THR A 448 15.43 18.95 -8.94
CA THR A 448 15.41 17.78 -8.06
C THR A 448 16.07 16.59 -8.75
N LEU A 449 15.26 15.85 -9.51
CA LEU A 449 15.62 14.55 -10.08
C LEU A 449 16.76 14.66 -11.09
N ALA A 450 16.72 15.63 -12.01
CA ALA A 450 17.74 15.75 -13.06
C ALA A 450 19.12 16.08 -12.50
N SER A 451 19.20 17.00 -11.53
CA SER A 451 20.47 17.37 -10.90
C SER A 451 21.08 16.20 -10.14
N GLY A 452 20.30 15.55 -9.28
CA GLY A 452 20.77 14.38 -8.51
C GLY A 452 21.22 13.23 -9.43
N TYR A 453 20.42 12.88 -10.44
CA TYR A 453 20.78 11.81 -11.37
C TYR A 453 21.99 12.14 -12.25
N THR A 454 22.23 13.42 -12.56
CA THR A 454 23.44 13.81 -13.28
C THR A 454 24.68 13.54 -12.43
N ALA A 455 24.64 13.87 -11.13
CA ALA A 455 25.76 13.61 -10.21
C ALA A 455 25.97 12.10 -10.00
N LEU A 456 24.89 11.33 -9.82
CA LEU A 456 24.96 9.87 -9.73
C LEU A 456 25.48 9.22 -11.01
N GLY A 457 25.08 9.72 -12.19
CA GLY A 457 25.58 9.24 -13.48
C GLY A 457 27.10 9.38 -13.61
N ARG A 458 27.66 10.52 -13.18
CA ARG A 458 29.12 10.75 -13.20
C ARG A 458 29.84 9.80 -12.24
N LEU A 459 29.35 9.69 -11.02
CA LEU A 459 29.87 8.74 -10.02
C LEU A 459 29.89 7.30 -10.58
N ALA A 460 28.79 6.88 -11.21
CA ALA A 460 28.69 5.55 -11.79
C ALA A 460 29.60 5.35 -13.02
N ALA A 461 29.88 6.41 -13.79
CA ALA A 461 30.80 6.37 -14.92
C ALA A 461 32.27 6.25 -14.46
N ASP A 462 32.61 6.88 -13.34
CA ASP A 462 33.94 6.82 -12.72
C ASP A 462 34.18 5.49 -11.99
N GLN A 463 33.14 4.95 -11.33
CA GLN A 463 33.22 3.75 -10.49
C GLN A 463 32.56 2.53 -11.14
N ARG A 464 33.06 2.14 -12.32
CA ARG A 464 32.40 1.13 -13.18
C ARG A 464 32.25 -0.25 -12.56
N THR A 465 33.24 -0.69 -11.78
CA THR A 465 33.25 -2.02 -11.17
C THR A 465 32.44 -2.08 -9.88
N LEU A 466 32.40 -0.97 -9.13
CA LEU A 466 31.75 -0.90 -7.81
C LEU A 466 30.26 -0.55 -7.91
N VAL A 467 29.92 0.47 -8.69
CA VAL A 467 28.52 0.90 -8.85
C VAL A 467 27.87 0.04 -9.91
N ILE A 468 26.79 -0.68 -9.59
CA ILE A 468 26.08 -1.51 -10.59
C ILE A 468 24.72 -0.95 -10.95
N ALA A 469 24.13 -0.13 -10.08
CA ALA A 469 22.80 0.43 -10.27
C ALA A 469 22.73 1.83 -9.67
N LEU A 470 21.80 2.64 -10.18
CA LEU A 470 21.41 3.91 -9.55
C LEU A 470 20.01 3.79 -8.97
N GLY A 471 19.77 4.39 -7.80
CA GLY A 471 18.49 4.25 -7.11
C GLY A 471 17.69 5.53 -6.94
N LEU A 472 16.38 5.35 -6.73
CA LEU A 472 15.45 6.32 -6.15
C LEU A 472 14.81 5.76 -4.88
N ASP A 473 14.81 6.55 -3.82
CA ASP A 473 14.10 6.20 -2.58
C ASP A 473 12.83 7.03 -2.43
N PHE A 474 11.68 6.37 -2.38
CA PHE A 474 10.38 6.94 -2.04
C PHE A 474 9.88 6.50 -0.66
N GLY A 475 10.69 5.77 0.11
CA GLY A 475 10.36 5.26 1.44
C GLY A 475 11.11 5.95 2.58
N GLY A 476 11.77 7.09 2.33
CA GLY A 476 12.47 7.91 3.33
C GLY A 476 11.50 8.52 4.37
N ALA A 477 12.04 8.98 5.52
CA ALA A 477 11.22 9.49 6.63
C ALA A 477 10.40 10.76 6.30
N GLY A 478 10.77 11.50 5.24
CA GLY A 478 10.01 12.63 4.69
C GLY A 478 9.21 12.30 3.42
N ALA A 479 9.26 11.06 2.93
CA ALA A 479 8.65 10.69 1.66
C ALA A 479 7.13 10.44 1.77
N SER A 480 6.61 10.12 2.96
CA SER A 480 5.17 9.93 3.20
C SER A 480 4.35 11.19 2.92
N ASP A 481 4.87 12.34 3.34
CA ASP A 481 4.18 13.63 3.21
C ASP A 481 4.21 14.14 1.76
N ARG A 482 5.12 13.60 0.95
CA ARG A 482 5.29 13.93 -0.48
C ARG A 482 4.89 12.76 -1.39
N ALA A 483 4.18 11.76 -0.86
CA ALA A 483 3.80 10.58 -1.61
C ALA A 483 2.69 10.90 -2.61
N TYR A 484 2.72 10.21 -3.75
CA TYR A 484 1.66 10.29 -4.73
C TYR A 484 0.67 9.13 -4.57
N SER A 485 -0.61 9.41 -4.78
CA SER A 485 -1.68 8.40 -4.77
C SER A 485 -2.66 8.60 -5.93
N MET A 486 -3.57 7.65 -6.10
CA MET A 486 -4.73 7.86 -6.95
C MET A 486 -5.68 8.88 -6.30
N GLY A 487 -6.50 9.59 -7.08
CA GLY A 487 -7.34 10.69 -6.55
C GLY A 487 -6.66 12.06 -6.58
N GLN A 488 -5.44 12.17 -7.10
CA GLN A 488 -4.74 13.43 -7.35
C GLN A 488 -4.03 13.39 -8.72
N GLU A 489 -4.19 14.45 -9.48
CA GLU A 489 -3.20 15.52 -9.61
C GLU A 489 -3.90 16.52 -10.52
N PHE A 490 -4.49 17.53 -9.89
CA PHE A 490 -5.34 18.51 -10.55
C PHE A 490 -4.73 19.92 -10.52
N CYS A 491 -3.43 20.06 -10.23
CA CYS A 491 -2.72 21.34 -10.42
C CYS A 491 -2.82 21.81 -11.88
N ASP A 492 -2.68 23.11 -12.12
CA ASP A 492 -2.80 23.69 -13.46
C ASP A 492 -1.77 23.14 -14.45
N ALA A 493 -0.55 22.87 -13.96
CA ALA A 493 0.53 22.33 -14.78
C ALA A 493 0.29 20.87 -15.18
N ALA A 494 -0.56 20.13 -14.47
CA ALA A 494 -1.01 18.80 -14.88
C ALA A 494 -2.26 18.88 -15.76
N TRP A 495 -3.25 19.67 -15.35
CA TRP A 495 -4.57 19.73 -15.96
C TRP A 495 -4.53 20.12 -17.44
N ARG A 496 -3.92 21.28 -17.76
CA ARG A 496 -3.96 21.84 -19.12
C ARG A 496 -3.21 20.97 -20.13
N PRO A 497 -1.95 20.53 -19.87
CA PRO A 497 -1.24 19.68 -20.83
C PRO A 497 -1.91 18.32 -21.04
N THR A 498 -2.45 17.74 -19.96
CA THR A 498 -3.12 16.43 -20.01
C THR A 498 -4.41 16.50 -20.84
N LEU A 499 -5.25 17.51 -20.63
CA LEU A 499 -6.46 17.70 -21.44
C LEU A 499 -6.15 18.01 -22.90
N LYS A 500 -5.08 18.77 -23.16
CA LYS A 500 -4.61 19.00 -24.53
C LYS A 500 -4.26 17.67 -25.23
N ARG A 501 -3.55 16.76 -24.55
CA ARG A 501 -3.23 15.41 -25.07
C ARG A 501 -4.47 14.55 -25.30
N LEU A 502 -5.49 14.72 -24.47
CA LEU A 502 -6.79 14.06 -24.65
C LEU A 502 -7.65 14.65 -25.78
N GLY A 503 -7.19 15.71 -26.47
CA GLY A 503 -8.00 16.42 -27.46
C GLY A 503 -9.19 17.16 -26.84
N LYS A 504 -9.09 17.49 -25.55
CA LYS A 504 -10.11 18.18 -24.73
C LYS A 504 -9.64 19.56 -24.24
N GLY A 505 -8.65 20.16 -24.90
CA GLY A 505 -8.25 21.55 -24.62
C GLY A 505 -9.38 22.55 -24.88
N GLY A 506 -9.33 23.72 -24.24
CA GLY A 506 -10.33 24.79 -24.40
C GLY A 506 -11.44 24.72 -23.37
N ILE A 507 -12.52 23.96 -23.64
CA ILE A 507 -13.75 23.94 -22.82
C ILE A 507 -13.46 23.63 -21.35
N PHE A 508 -12.45 22.80 -21.09
CA PHE A 508 -12.07 22.37 -19.74
C PHE A 508 -11.02 23.27 -19.08
N ASP A 509 -10.43 24.24 -19.78
CA ASP A 509 -9.34 25.08 -19.25
C ASP A 509 -9.81 26.02 -18.15
N ALA A 510 -11.09 26.45 -18.20
CA ALA A 510 -11.70 27.35 -17.23
C ALA A 510 -12.32 26.64 -16.02
N VAL A 511 -12.22 25.30 -15.93
CA VAL A 511 -12.85 24.54 -14.84
C VAL A 511 -12.10 24.81 -13.52
N PRO A 512 -12.80 25.28 -12.46
CA PRO A 512 -12.23 25.47 -11.14
C PRO A 512 -11.64 24.17 -10.60
N VAL A 513 -10.52 24.25 -9.88
CA VAL A 513 -9.78 23.04 -9.40
C VAL A 513 -10.69 22.07 -8.65
N ALA A 514 -11.55 22.59 -7.77
CA ALA A 514 -12.49 21.79 -6.97
C ALA A 514 -13.52 20.99 -7.80
N GLU A 515 -13.76 21.39 -9.05
CA GLU A 515 -14.74 20.74 -9.94
C GLU A 515 -14.09 19.74 -10.92
N ARG A 516 -12.76 19.75 -11.05
CA ARG A 516 -12.02 18.99 -12.07
C ARG A 516 -12.23 17.49 -11.94
N TYR A 517 -12.06 16.95 -10.74
CA TYR A 517 -12.23 15.52 -10.48
C TYR A 517 -13.66 15.06 -10.76
N ARG A 518 -14.65 15.72 -10.13
CA ARG A 518 -16.07 15.42 -10.30
C ARG A 518 -16.47 15.46 -11.77
N LEU A 519 -16.07 16.50 -12.49
CA LEU A 519 -16.37 16.63 -13.91
C LEU A 519 -15.79 15.47 -14.74
N LEU A 520 -14.55 15.03 -14.48
CA LEU A 520 -13.96 13.90 -15.19
C LEU A 520 -14.62 12.57 -14.79
N ARG A 521 -14.97 12.40 -13.51
CA ARG A 521 -15.69 11.22 -12.99
C ARG A 521 -17.03 11.06 -13.68
N GLU A 522 -17.83 12.13 -13.68
CA GLU A 522 -19.18 12.14 -14.22
C GLU A 522 -19.21 12.01 -15.74
N ALA A 523 -18.14 12.45 -16.43
CA ALA A 523 -17.92 12.23 -17.85
C ALA A 523 -17.28 10.86 -18.19
N GLY A 524 -16.87 10.09 -17.18
CA GLY A 524 -16.16 8.81 -17.35
C GLY A 524 -14.75 8.93 -17.93
N LEU A 525 -14.12 10.11 -17.84
CA LEU A 525 -12.82 10.41 -18.43
C LEU A 525 -11.63 10.17 -17.48
N LEU A 526 -11.87 9.83 -16.21
CA LEU A 526 -10.81 9.62 -15.21
C LEU A 526 -9.78 8.57 -15.64
N SER A 527 -10.21 7.47 -16.25
CA SER A 527 -9.31 6.40 -16.71
C SER A 527 -8.29 6.89 -17.74
N LEU A 528 -8.76 7.68 -18.72
CA LEU A 528 -7.93 8.28 -19.76
C LEU A 528 -7.04 9.38 -19.19
N TYR A 529 -7.56 10.19 -18.25
CA TYR A 529 -6.80 11.22 -17.57
C TYR A 529 -5.60 10.64 -16.82
N TYR A 530 -5.82 9.69 -15.91
CA TYR A 530 -4.73 9.08 -15.13
C TYR A 530 -3.73 8.30 -15.98
N ARG A 531 -4.19 7.62 -17.05
CA ARG A 531 -3.28 6.99 -18.01
C ARG A 531 -2.37 8.03 -18.69
N THR A 532 -2.95 9.16 -19.09
CA THR A 532 -2.19 10.24 -19.74
C THR A 532 -1.20 10.92 -18.77
N LEU A 533 -1.55 11.02 -17.48
CA LEU A 533 -0.60 11.46 -16.44
C LEU A 533 0.57 10.47 -16.30
N GLN A 534 0.26 9.17 -16.22
CA GLN A 534 1.26 8.11 -16.12
C GLN A 534 2.23 8.12 -17.31
N ASP A 535 1.71 8.25 -18.53
CA ASP A 535 2.52 8.28 -19.75
C ASP A 535 3.44 9.52 -19.78
N GLN A 536 2.94 10.68 -19.33
CA GLN A 536 3.75 11.89 -19.19
C GLN A 536 4.87 11.76 -18.16
N VAL A 537 4.62 11.11 -17.02
CA VAL A 537 5.68 10.81 -16.03
C VAL A 537 6.70 9.85 -16.63
N ALA A 538 6.26 8.82 -17.36
CA ALA A 538 7.14 7.87 -18.02
C ALA A 538 8.05 8.54 -19.06
N GLU A 539 7.54 9.49 -19.84
CA GLU A 539 8.35 10.28 -20.77
C GLU A 539 9.46 11.06 -20.06
N ARG A 540 9.13 11.75 -18.96
CA ARG A 540 10.11 12.53 -18.17
C ARG A 540 11.15 11.64 -17.50
N ALA A 541 10.71 10.53 -16.91
CA ALA A 541 11.58 9.53 -16.30
C ALA A 541 12.50 8.86 -17.34
N GLY A 542 11.99 8.56 -18.54
CA GLY A 542 12.76 8.04 -19.65
C GLY A 542 13.87 8.99 -20.10
N ALA A 543 13.60 10.29 -20.15
CA ALA A 543 14.62 11.29 -20.46
C ALA A 543 15.76 11.31 -19.42
N LEU A 544 15.45 11.12 -18.13
CA LEU A 544 16.46 10.98 -17.07
C LEU A 544 17.30 9.70 -17.25
N ARG A 545 16.62 8.57 -17.45
CA ARG A 545 17.26 7.28 -17.73
C ARG A 545 18.24 7.39 -18.90
N ASP A 546 17.79 7.95 -20.02
CA ASP A 546 18.59 8.07 -21.24
C ASP A 546 19.77 9.04 -21.08
N HIS A 547 19.62 10.07 -20.23
CA HIS A 547 20.73 10.94 -19.87
C HIS A 547 21.85 10.18 -19.15
N VAL A 548 21.50 9.34 -18.17
CA VAL A 548 22.46 8.49 -17.44
C VAL A 548 23.08 7.44 -18.36
N LEU A 549 22.26 6.75 -19.16
CA LEU A 549 22.73 5.65 -20.01
C LEU A 549 23.69 6.11 -21.11
N ARG A 550 23.65 7.38 -21.49
CA ARG A 550 24.66 7.99 -22.37
C ARG A 550 26.04 8.05 -21.72
N GLN A 551 26.12 8.19 -20.39
CA GLN A 551 27.37 8.18 -19.64
C GLN A 551 27.83 6.73 -19.38
N ARG A 552 26.88 5.84 -19.07
CA ARG A 552 27.16 4.42 -18.81
C ARG A 552 25.99 3.51 -19.16
N LYS A 553 26.19 2.61 -20.13
CA LYS A 553 25.13 1.76 -20.71
C LYS A 553 24.76 0.52 -19.88
N ASP A 554 25.66 0.04 -19.05
CA ASP A 554 25.53 -1.25 -18.35
C ASP A 554 24.90 -1.15 -16.95
N LEU A 555 24.29 -0.01 -16.61
CA LEU A 555 23.65 0.19 -15.31
C LEU A 555 22.28 -0.51 -15.18
N TYR A 556 21.95 -0.89 -13.94
CA TYR A 556 20.59 -1.21 -13.52
C TYR A 556 19.95 0.02 -12.84
N PHE A 557 18.64 -0.03 -12.63
CA PHE A 557 17.92 1.00 -11.89
C PHE A 557 17.17 0.37 -10.72
N ALA A 558 17.29 0.99 -9.55
CA ALA A 558 16.74 0.53 -8.30
C ALA A 558 15.69 1.50 -7.76
N PHE A 559 14.64 0.96 -7.15
CA PHE A 559 13.58 1.76 -6.55
C PHE A 559 13.21 1.18 -5.19
N ARG A 560 13.25 2.00 -4.15
CA ARG A 560 12.63 1.67 -2.88
C ARG A 560 11.30 2.39 -2.77
N PHE A 561 10.24 1.60 -2.57
CA PHE A 561 8.91 2.11 -2.32
C PHE A 561 8.41 1.59 -0.97
N PRO A 562 7.55 2.37 -0.29
CA PRO A 562 6.94 1.91 0.96
C PRO A 562 5.90 0.79 0.74
N GLN A 563 5.53 0.53 -0.51
CA GLN A 563 4.59 -0.52 -0.94
C GLN A 563 4.84 -0.88 -2.41
N LEU A 564 4.13 -1.88 -2.96
CA LEU A 564 4.17 -2.11 -4.40
C LEU A 564 3.53 -0.95 -5.19
N PRO A 565 4.17 -0.48 -6.29
CA PRO A 565 3.65 0.63 -7.09
C PRO A 565 2.26 0.38 -7.68
N ALA A 566 1.28 1.20 -7.33
CA ALA A 566 -0.10 1.05 -7.78
C ALA A 566 -0.75 2.37 -8.26
N ASP A 567 -0.05 3.48 -8.10
CA ASP A 567 -0.47 4.80 -8.53
C ASP A 567 0.16 5.20 -9.87
N TRP A 568 -0.45 6.16 -10.55
CA TRP A 568 -0.03 6.65 -11.86
C TRP A 568 1.40 7.22 -11.87
N PHE A 569 1.87 7.79 -10.76
CA PHE A 569 3.21 8.38 -10.67
C PHE A 569 4.27 7.30 -10.51
N SER A 570 4.14 6.42 -9.52
CA SER A 570 5.11 5.35 -9.28
C SER A 570 5.19 4.38 -10.46
N LEU A 571 4.06 4.02 -11.07
CA LEU A 571 4.04 3.20 -12.28
C LEU A 571 4.62 3.94 -13.50
N GLY A 572 4.41 5.26 -13.59
CA GLY A 572 5.02 6.11 -14.61
C GLY A 572 6.55 6.15 -14.48
N MET A 573 7.05 6.33 -13.27
CA MET A 573 8.49 6.28 -12.96
C MET A 573 9.09 4.94 -13.36
N LEU A 574 8.48 3.83 -12.96
CA LEU A 574 8.94 2.49 -13.36
C LEU A 574 8.94 2.31 -14.88
N ARG A 575 7.87 2.72 -15.58
CA ARG A 575 7.81 2.62 -17.05
C ARG A 575 8.89 3.43 -17.74
N GLY A 576 9.18 4.64 -17.25
CA GLY A 576 10.23 5.48 -17.83
C GLY A 576 11.62 4.90 -17.65
N PHE A 577 11.90 4.25 -16.52
CA PHE A 577 13.20 3.62 -16.25
C PHE A 577 13.32 2.19 -16.78
N ALA A 578 12.22 1.56 -17.17
CA ALA A 578 12.21 0.17 -17.66
C ALA A 578 13.12 0.00 -18.88
N LEU A 579 13.77 -1.16 -18.95
CA LEU A 579 14.62 -1.59 -20.05
C LEU A 579 14.18 -3.00 -20.50
N SER A 580 14.38 -3.31 -21.77
CA SER A 580 13.99 -4.61 -22.33
C SER A 580 14.99 -5.72 -22.03
N ASP A 581 16.26 -5.37 -21.83
CA ASP A 581 17.38 -6.30 -21.67
C ASP A 581 17.72 -6.64 -20.21
N ARG A 582 17.16 -5.91 -19.24
CA ARG A 582 17.45 -6.09 -17.82
C ARG A 582 16.28 -5.67 -16.91
N PRO A 583 16.13 -6.31 -15.74
CA PRO A 583 15.07 -5.96 -14.81
C PRO A 583 15.37 -4.71 -13.98
N LEU A 584 14.30 -4.02 -13.56
CA LEU A 584 14.34 -3.04 -12.46
C LEU A 584 14.49 -3.76 -11.12
N LEU A 585 15.24 -3.18 -10.18
CA LEU A 585 15.38 -3.70 -8.82
C LEU A 585 14.39 -2.99 -7.89
N LEU A 586 13.37 -3.70 -7.40
CA LEU A 586 12.35 -3.14 -6.51
C LEU A 586 12.58 -3.58 -5.07
N PHE A 587 12.53 -2.63 -4.14
CA PHE A 587 12.67 -2.86 -2.71
C PHE A 587 11.42 -2.37 -2.01
N THR A 588 10.63 -3.28 -1.43
CA THR A 588 9.41 -2.92 -0.70
C THR A 588 9.22 -3.84 0.52
N PRO A 589 8.37 -3.47 1.49
CA PRO A 589 8.02 -4.35 2.60
C PRO A 589 6.98 -5.43 2.25
N GLU A 590 6.58 -5.58 0.99
CA GLU A 590 5.55 -6.55 0.60
C GLU A 590 6.12 -7.98 0.51
N ALA A 591 5.49 -8.94 1.19
CA ALA A 591 6.03 -10.31 1.29
C ALA A 591 5.53 -11.27 0.20
N ARG A 592 4.38 -10.99 -0.42
CA ARG A 592 3.77 -11.83 -1.46
C ARG A 592 3.63 -11.05 -2.76
N THR A 593 4.70 -11.01 -3.55
CA THR A 593 4.75 -10.15 -4.74
C THR A 593 4.76 -10.93 -6.06
N ARG A 594 4.98 -12.25 -6.05
CA ARG A 594 5.18 -13.06 -7.25
C ARG A 594 4.08 -12.90 -8.31
N GLU A 595 2.81 -12.94 -7.90
CA GLU A 595 1.67 -12.75 -8.80
C GLU A 595 1.58 -11.30 -9.31
N ALA A 596 1.82 -10.32 -8.45
CA ALA A 596 1.82 -8.90 -8.82
C ALA A 596 2.93 -8.59 -9.84
N LEU A 597 4.13 -9.14 -9.66
CA LEU A 597 5.23 -9.00 -10.61
C LEU A 597 4.92 -9.66 -11.96
N ALA A 598 4.23 -10.80 -11.97
CA ALA A 598 3.79 -11.42 -13.23
C ALA A 598 2.79 -10.52 -13.99
N LEU A 599 1.88 -9.84 -13.27
CA LEU A 599 0.95 -8.87 -13.86
C LEU A 599 1.68 -7.62 -14.39
N TYR A 600 2.67 -7.11 -13.64
CA TYR A 600 3.52 -6.03 -14.13
C TYR A 600 4.28 -6.42 -15.39
N ARG A 601 4.86 -7.62 -15.44
CA ARG A 601 5.56 -8.13 -16.63
C ARG A 601 4.62 -8.29 -17.82
N ALA A 602 3.39 -8.76 -17.62
CA ALA A 602 2.38 -8.81 -18.67
C ALA A 602 2.05 -7.42 -19.24
N SER A 603 2.24 -6.36 -18.45
CA SER A 603 2.10 -4.96 -18.87
C SER A 603 3.41 -4.30 -19.36
N GLY A 604 4.47 -5.08 -19.57
CA GLY A 604 5.77 -4.61 -20.08
C GLY A 604 6.75 -4.09 -19.03
N LEU A 605 6.47 -4.27 -17.73
CA LEU A 605 7.37 -3.89 -16.65
C LEU A 605 8.17 -5.09 -16.15
N ASN A 606 9.41 -5.23 -16.62
CA ASN A 606 10.34 -6.24 -16.13
C ASN A 606 10.99 -5.79 -14.82
N ALA A 607 10.62 -6.41 -13.71
CA ALA A 607 11.15 -6.10 -12.39
C ALA A 607 11.48 -7.37 -11.60
N VAL A 608 12.43 -7.25 -10.68
CA VAL A 608 12.73 -8.22 -9.61
C VAL A 608 12.53 -7.53 -8.27
N HIS A 609 12.21 -8.30 -7.24
CA HIS A 609 11.80 -7.74 -5.96
C HIS A 609 12.60 -8.28 -4.79
N ALA A 610 12.94 -7.38 -3.85
CA ALA A 610 13.50 -7.73 -2.56
C ALA A 610 12.56 -7.27 -1.44
N VAL A 611 12.22 -8.20 -0.55
CA VAL A 611 11.36 -7.96 0.61
C VAL A 611 12.16 -7.36 1.77
N GLU A 612 11.56 -6.41 2.48
CA GLU A 612 12.14 -5.91 3.74
C GLU A 612 12.18 -7.05 4.76
N LEU A 613 13.27 -7.22 5.49
CA LEU A 613 13.27 -8.01 6.71
C LEU A 613 13.49 -7.06 7.89
N SER A 614 12.68 -7.24 8.93
CA SER A 614 12.73 -6.45 10.16
C SER A 614 13.21 -7.36 11.30
N PRO A 615 14.53 -7.44 11.59
CA PRO A 615 15.07 -8.40 12.55
C PRO A 615 14.50 -8.27 13.97
N ALA A 616 14.07 -7.06 14.36
CA ALA A 616 13.43 -6.82 15.65
C ALA A 616 12.13 -7.61 15.84
N LEU A 617 11.50 -8.04 14.74
CA LEU A 617 10.21 -8.72 14.72
C LEU A 617 10.34 -10.23 14.49
N LEU A 618 11.55 -10.71 14.21
CA LEU A 618 11.82 -12.11 13.89
C LEU A 618 12.50 -12.81 15.06
N ARG A 619 11.88 -13.88 15.58
CA ARG A 619 12.55 -14.77 16.54
C ARG A 619 13.56 -15.63 15.80
N SER A 620 14.64 -16.05 16.46
CA SER A 620 15.68 -16.88 15.83
C SER A 620 15.15 -18.15 15.16
N ARG A 621 14.04 -18.71 15.65
CA ARG A 621 13.38 -19.89 15.05
C ARG A 621 12.64 -19.60 13.75
N ASP A 622 12.18 -18.36 13.55
CA ASP A 622 11.33 -18.00 12.42
C ASP A 622 12.18 -17.88 11.13
N TRP A 623 13.48 -17.60 11.25
CA TRP A 623 14.43 -17.44 10.13
C TRP A 623 14.51 -18.66 9.21
N ALA A 624 14.34 -19.88 9.74
CA ALA A 624 14.39 -21.10 8.93
C ALA A 624 13.21 -21.18 7.94
N GLY A 625 12.05 -20.65 8.30
CA GLY A 625 10.85 -20.64 7.45
C GLY A 625 10.83 -19.51 6.41
N LEU A 626 11.76 -18.55 6.48
CA LEU A 626 11.76 -17.38 5.60
C LEU A 626 12.30 -17.66 4.20
N HIS A 627 13.04 -18.74 3.97
CA HIS A 627 13.65 -19.03 2.67
C HIS A 627 12.62 -19.00 1.54
N ARG A 628 11.47 -19.65 1.75
CA ARG A 628 10.35 -19.65 0.79
C ARG A 628 9.83 -18.24 0.52
N VAL A 629 9.61 -17.44 1.55
CA VAL A 629 9.14 -16.04 1.38
C VAL A 629 10.19 -15.22 0.63
N VAL A 630 11.46 -15.36 0.96
CA VAL A 630 12.52 -14.48 0.44
C VAL A 630 12.93 -14.82 -0.99
N PHE A 631 13.01 -16.11 -1.33
CA PHE A 631 13.57 -16.56 -2.62
C PHE A 631 12.58 -17.27 -3.53
N GLU A 632 11.44 -17.77 -3.02
CA GLU A 632 10.38 -18.34 -3.87
C GLU A 632 9.27 -17.32 -4.15
N GLU A 633 8.82 -16.57 -3.14
CA GLU A 633 7.81 -15.51 -3.32
C GLU A 633 8.42 -14.17 -3.81
N ASN A 634 9.71 -13.95 -3.56
CA ASN A 634 10.47 -12.76 -3.98
C ASN A 634 11.85 -13.17 -4.54
N ASP A 635 12.65 -12.21 -5.01
CA ASP A 635 13.98 -12.46 -5.61
C ASP A 635 15.13 -12.13 -4.65
N GLY A 636 14.83 -11.97 -3.36
CA GLY A 636 15.79 -11.65 -2.31
C GLY A 636 15.22 -10.79 -1.19
N PHE A 637 16.09 -10.19 -0.39
CA PHE A 637 15.72 -9.37 0.77
C PHE A 637 16.61 -8.14 0.96
N TRP A 638 16.15 -7.23 1.80
CA TRP A 638 16.94 -6.09 2.29
C TRP A 638 16.74 -5.82 3.79
N LEU A 639 17.73 -5.21 4.42
CA LEU A 639 17.68 -4.77 5.83
C LEU A 639 17.90 -3.26 5.95
N ARG A 640 17.21 -2.60 6.89
CA ARG A 640 17.53 -1.22 7.30
C ARG A 640 18.80 -1.19 8.16
N GLY A 641 19.74 -0.32 7.81
CA GLY A 641 21.01 -0.15 8.53
C GLY A 641 20.89 0.33 9.98
N GLU A 642 19.81 1.03 10.33
CA GLU A 642 19.54 1.49 11.70
C GLU A 642 19.35 0.33 12.69
N ALA A 643 18.85 -0.83 12.21
CA ALA A 643 18.71 -2.05 13.00
C ALA A 643 20.06 -2.62 13.45
N VAL A 644 21.16 -2.27 12.78
CA VAL A 644 22.53 -2.72 13.08
C VAL A 644 23.21 -1.83 14.14
N GLY A 645 22.85 -0.54 14.20
CA GLY A 645 23.45 0.44 15.12
C GLY A 645 22.92 0.42 16.55
N ALA A 646 21.65 0.05 16.74
CA ALA A 646 21.01 -0.04 18.07
C ALA A 646 21.61 -1.14 18.96
N ALA A 647 22.22 -2.17 18.36
CA ALA A 647 22.86 -3.26 19.09
C ALA A 647 24.19 -2.87 19.78
N GLY A 648 24.73 -1.67 19.50
CA GLY A 648 26.04 -1.22 19.98
C GLY A 648 26.05 -0.27 21.20
N ARG A 649 24.89 0.19 21.69
CA ARG A 649 24.80 1.11 22.85
C ARG A 649 24.22 0.43 24.08
N GLY A 650 25.02 -0.41 24.72
CA GLY A 650 24.82 -0.80 26.11
C GLY A 650 25.24 0.34 27.04
N GLY A 651 24.32 1.26 27.35
CA GLY A 651 24.49 2.29 28.38
C GLY A 651 23.32 2.22 29.35
N GLY A 652 23.57 1.75 30.57
CA GLY A 652 22.55 1.49 31.59
C GLY A 652 21.89 2.76 32.12
N GLY A 653 20.55 2.77 32.11
CA GLY A 653 19.70 3.60 32.95
C GLY A 653 18.62 2.70 33.58
N PRO A 654 18.35 2.80 34.89
CA PRO A 654 17.44 1.89 35.56
C PRO A 654 15.99 2.32 35.35
N GLY A 655 15.13 1.35 35.04
CA GLY A 655 13.67 1.50 35.16
C GLY A 655 12.93 1.78 33.85
N THR A 656 12.67 0.73 33.08
CA THR A 656 11.46 0.50 32.26
C THR A 656 11.61 -0.89 31.61
N GLY A 657 10.51 -1.62 31.48
CA GLY A 657 10.49 -3.03 31.06
C GLY A 657 11.34 -3.29 29.81
N ARG A 658 12.18 -4.33 29.89
CA ARG A 658 13.19 -4.70 28.90
C ARG A 658 12.52 -5.10 27.57
N PRO A 659 12.72 -4.39 26.45
CA PRO A 659 12.28 -4.87 25.14
C PRO A 659 13.13 -6.09 24.74
N ALA A 660 12.56 -6.99 23.94
CA ALA A 660 13.33 -8.08 23.32
C ALA A 660 14.47 -7.45 22.51
N SER A 661 15.71 -7.61 23.00
CA SER A 661 16.90 -7.05 22.38
C SER A 661 17.02 -7.56 20.96
N ALA A 662 17.13 -6.67 19.98
CA ALA A 662 17.59 -7.03 18.64
C ALA A 662 18.85 -7.92 18.76
N PRO A 663 18.96 -9.00 17.99
CA PRO A 663 20.13 -9.87 18.08
C PRO A 663 21.40 -9.02 17.91
N ALA A 664 22.41 -9.25 18.77
CA ALA A 664 23.72 -8.63 18.61
C ALA A 664 24.19 -8.78 17.15
N SER A 665 24.86 -7.75 16.61
CA SER A 665 25.23 -7.66 15.18
C SER A 665 25.80 -8.98 14.61
N ASP A 666 26.69 -9.64 15.35
CA ASP A 666 27.31 -10.91 14.95
C ASP A 666 26.32 -12.09 14.91
N THR A 667 25.31 -12.07 15.78
CA THR A 667 24.23 -13.06 15.77
C THR A 667 23.28 -12.82 14.61
N LEU A 668 22.95 -11.56 14.33
CA LEU A 668 22.16 -11.19 13.15
C LEU A 668 22.86 -11.59 11.86
N ALA A 669 24.14 -11.27 11.71
CA ALA A 669 24.94 -11.63 10.54
C ALA A 669 24.94 -13.15 10.31
N ARG A 670 25.09 -13.95 11.37
CA ARG A 670 25.02 -15.42 11.28
C ARG A 670 23.64 -15.93 10.86
N LEU A 671 22.55 -15.33 11.36
CA LEU A 671 21.18 -15.69 10.97
C LEU A 671 20.93 -15.37 9.48
N VAL A 672 21.31 -14.18 9.04
CA VAL A 672 21.20 -13.75 7.64
C VAL A 672 22.02 -14.65 6.72
N ARG A 673 23.26 -15.00 7.11
CA ARG A 673 24.10 -15.88 6.32
C ARG A 673 23.53 -17.30 6.19
N ARG A 674 22.81 -17.79 7.20
CA ARG A 674 22.11 -19.08 7.15
C ARG A 674 20.88 -19.03 6.24
N LEU A 675 20.16 -17.91 6.21
CA LEU A 675 19.02 -17.72 5.31
C LEU A 675 19.44 -17.79 3.83
N ALA A 676 20.65 -17.34 3.52
CA ALA A 676 21.19 -17.33 2.16
C ALA A 676 21.94 -18.63 1.75
N ARG A 677 21.89 -19.67 2.57
CA ARG A 677 22.41 -21.02 2.27
C ARG A 677 21.24 -21.97 2.12
#